data_AF-A0A8J8KU44-F1
#
_entry.id   AF-A0A8J8KU44-F1
#
_cell.length_a   1.000
_cell.length_b   1.000
_cell.length_c   1.000
_cell.angle_alpha   90.00
_cell.angle_beta   90.00
_cell.angle_gamma   90.00
#
_symmetry.space_group_name_H-M   'P 1'
#
loop_
_entity.id
_entity.type
_entity.pdbx_description
1 polymer ?
#
loop_
_entity_poly.entity_id
_entity_poly.type
_entity_poly.pdbx_seq_one_letter_code
_entity_poly.pdbx_strand_id
1 'polypeptide(L)'
;MIALLVVFAAVGLAAGPRTWTPEKWFDKARSPRIANYRIEATLDFEHKTLQGRETISWRNTGSAPTQELPLHLYLNAFKGPQSQFVKESGGHLRRDQLEQQTEASSWGYCRLTSVRMEGRDLDGHDGEDETVRWLKLPRAVPPGETIHVDITWENRYPKVFARSGWADDFLMSGQWFPKVGVYQGDRWNCHAYHANTEFFSDFGTYDVVLSLPNALGLAHTGTQTNHVTEIEKDPQRPLNVIWRLHAEDVHDFAWAVRPSAAWREPAMFEYRGVQVFYYINGPNRGNFQRQRRAVESALRWSEEWFFKYPYPTLTVIDTPKEAGGADGMEYPTLFTASSVAFDPLGVREPEVVAMHEYGHQYFYGLLASNEFEEAWLDEGFTSWFTHKAMERSYHSILGGRRFQVGTDFLEWVGYWHLPSADPLTRFGFKTLNMESYFVTAYAKPTLLLNQLEAMLGRPVMEQVLRAYAQEMAYRHPTRHDFRRIAERVSGRDLGGFWRDFVEGTEVLDYAIRGVKTREVTQGGWLFSDKVPVFASPQPAAPGRVGSITLERKGGLRVPITLWVRLENREEQRLVWDGQDRWITYEFDSPVAAAVLDPDGNYPMLKDRLHASYTPKPVRRGFHYWAQMACGAVAGWLQGCGIG
;
A
#
# COMPACT_ATOMS: atom_id res chain seq x y z
N MET A 1 -26.31 -59.03 51.65
CA MET A 1 -25.96 -58.96 50.21
C MET A 1 -26.11 -57.51 49.78
N ILE A 2 -25.11 -56.71 50.10
CA ILE A 2 -24.06 -56.16 49.21
C ILE A 2 -24.57 -54.92 48.47
N ALA A 3 -24.12 -53.79 48.99
CA ALA A 3 -24.16 -52.46 48.41
C ALA A 3 -23.23 -52.37 47.19
N LEU A 4 -23.59 -51.53 46.22
CA LEU A 4 -22.62 -51.00 45.27
C LEU A 4 -22.61 -49.48 45.38
N LEU A 5 -21.48 -48.97 45.88
CA LEU A 5 -21.10 -47.57 45.86
C LEU A 5 -21.02 -47.06 44.41
N VAL A 6 -21.69 -45.94 44.13
CA VAL A 6 -21.38 -45.10 42.96
C VAL A 6 -20.33 -44.09 43.42
N VAL A 7 -19.08 -44.34 43.05
CA VAL A 7 -17.96 -43.41 43.25
C VAL A 7 -18.09 -42.29 42.22
N PHE A 8 -18.33 -41.06 42.68
CA PHE A 8 -18.08 -39.86 41.91
C PHE A 8 -16.57 -39.74 41.66
N ALA A 9 -16.12 -40.10 40.46
CA ALA A 9 -14.81 -39.69 39.99
C ALA A 9 -14.92 -38.25 39.46
N ALA A 10 -14.56 -37.29 40.29
CA ALA A 10 -14.18 -35.97 39.83
C ALA A 10 -12.94 -36.15 38.93
N VAL A 11 -13.15 -36.16 37.61
CA VAL A 11 -12.04 -36.07 36.65
C VAL A 11 -11.56 -34.63 36.72
N GLY A 12 -10.53 -34.41 37.56
CA GLY A 12 -9.71 -33.22 37.48
C GLY A 12 -9.13 -33.12 36.07
N LEU A 13 -9.46 -32.05 35.36
CA LEU A 13 -8.76 -31.58 34.18
C LEU A 13 -7.36 -31.11 34.58
N ALA A 14 -6.49 -32.07 34.88
CA ALA A 14 -5.05 -31.87 34.84
C ALA A 14 -4.57 -32.29 33.45
N ALA A 15 -4.88 -31.48 32.44
CA ALA A 15 -4.15 -31.54 31.18
C ALA A 15 -2.74 -31.01 31.45
N GLY A 16 -1.79 -31.91 31.71
CA GLY A 16 -0.37 -31.56 31.63
C GLY A 16 -0.07 -31.02 30.22
N PRO A 17 0.91 -30.11 30.07
CA PRO A 17 1.20 -29.51 28.78
C PRO A 17 1.64 -30.61 27.80
N ARG A 18 0.76 -30.98 26.85
CA ARG A 18 1.19 -31.65 25.64
C ARG A 18 2.21 -30.71 25.00
N THR A 19 3.48 -31.10 24.99
CA THR A 19 4.58 -30.29 24.50
C THR A 19 4.36 -30.04 23.00
N TRP A 20 3.76 -28.90 22.71
CA TRP A 20 3.61 -28.35 21.38
C TRP A 20 5.00 -27.97 20.87
N THR A 21 5.40 -28.51 19.72
CA THR A 21 6.68 -28.16 19.08
C THR A 21 6.32 -27.54 17.72
N PRO A 22 6.54 -26.23 17.53
CA PRO A 22 6.15 -25.55 16.29
C PRO A 22 6.80 -26.18 15.06
N GLU A 23 6.10 -26.10 13.92
CA GLU A 23 6.68 -26.39 12.62
C GLU A 23 7.72 -25.34 12.28
N LYS A 24 8.97 -25.73 12.04
CA LYS A 24 10.05 -24.78 11.75
C LYS A 24 10.01 -24.36 10.28
N TRP A 25 9.83 -23.07 10.00
CA TRP A 25 9.91 -22.54 8.62
C TRP A 25 11.35 -22.34 8.17
N PHE A 26 12.21 -21.84 9.05
CA PHE A 26 13.59 -21.50 8.71
C PHE A 26 14.58 -22.19 9.63
N ASP A 27 15.64 -22.77 9.07
CA ASP A 27 16.71 -23.37 9.87
C ASP A 27 17.37 -22.40 10.86
N LYS A 28 17.43 -21.13 10.46
CA LYS A 28 17.91 -20.00 11.24
C LYS A 28 16.89 -18.88 11.15
N ALA A 29 16.59 -18.24 12.27
CA ALA A 29 15.74 -17.05 12.33
C ALA A 29 16.19 -16.00 11.31
N ARG A 30 15.20 -15.41 10.63
CA ARG A 30 15.43 -14.38 9.61
C ARG A 30 15.40 -12.97 10.17
N SER A 31 14.69 -12.78 11.28
CA SER A 31 14.62 -11.55 12.06
C SER A 31 15.24 -11.73 13.45
N PRO A 32 15.43 -10.65 14.21
CA PRO A 32 15.79 -10.74 15.63
C PRO A 32 14.67 -11.30 16.53
N ARG A 33 13.44 -11.50 16.00
CA ARG A 33 12.27 -12.03 16.74
C ARG A 33 12.03 -11.25 18.04
N ILE A 34 11.82 -9.94 17.91
CA ILE A 34 11.79 -8.97 19.01
C ILE A 34 10.54 -9.16 19.88
N ALA A 35 9.39 -9.42 19.25
CA ALA A 35 8.10 -9.61 19.92
C ALA A 35 7.49 -10.94 19.48
N ASN A 36 7.39 -11.91 20.38
CA ASN A 36 6.86 -13.24 20.07
C ASN A 36 5.57 -13.49 20.83
N TYR A 37 4.62 -14.15 20.19
CA TYR A 37 3.26 -14.29 20.69
C TYR A 37 2.87 -15.76 20.75
N ARG A 38 2.52 -16.22 21.95
CA ARG A 38 1.79 -17.47 22.12
C ARG A 38 0.36 -17.15 22.49
N ILE A 39 -0.58 -17.41 21.60
CA ILE A 39 -1.97 -17.00 21.71
C ILE A 39 -2.88 -18.23 21.77
N GLU A 40 -3.84 -18.22 22.68
CA GLU A 40 -4.96 -19.13 22.65
C GLU A 40 -6.26 -18.32 22.67
N ALA A 41 -7.15 -18.57 21.72
CA ALA A 41 -8.40 -17.83 21.63
C ALA A 41 -9.58 -18.72 21.23
N THR A 42 -10.76 -18.34 21.72
CA THR A 42 -12.03 -19.01 21.42
C THR A 42 -13.01 -18.01 20.83
N LEU A 43 -13.55 -18.33 19.65
CA LEU A 43 -14.55 -17.52 18.97
C LEU A 43 -15.96 -17.98 19.33
N ASP A 44 -16.78 -17.04 19.79
CA ASP A 44 -18.23 -17.16 19.76
C ASP A 44 -18.75 -16.48 18.49
N PHE A 45 -18.98 -17.28 17.45
CA PHE A 45 -19.39 -16.77 16.16
C PHE A 45 -20.83 -16.24 16.16
N GLU A 46 -21.69 -16.71 17.06
CA GLU A 46 -23.08 -16.23 17.14
C GLU A 46 -23.09 -14.81 17.73
N HIS A 47 -22.45 -14.64 18.89
CA HIS A 47 -22.41 -13.37 19.62
C HIS A 47 -21.34 -12.40 19.12
N LYS A 48 -20.52 -12.81 18.14
CA LYS A 48 -19.44 -12.01 17.53
C LYS A 48 -18.41 -11.57 18.57
N THR A 49 -18.08 -12.44 19.51
CA THR A 49 -17.09 -12.18 20.56
C THR A 49 -15.94 -13.18 20.50
N LEU A 50 -14.78 -12.77 21.00
CA LEU A 50 -13.62 -13.65 21.13
C LEU A 50 -13.00 -13.46 22.50
N GLN A 51 -12.69 -14.56 23.16
CA GLN A 51 -11.92 -14.56 24.41
C GLN A 51 -10.52 -15.06 24.11
N GLY A 52 -9.51 -14.30 24.55
CA GLY A 52 -8.12 -14.59 24.28
C GLY A 52 -7.28 -14.60 25.55
N ARG A 53 -6.22 -15.41 25.52
CA ARG A 53 -5.08 -15.33 26.43
C ARG A 53 -3.79 -15.43 25.62
N GLU A 54 -2.79 -14.69 26.03
CA GLU A 54 -1.48 -14.73 25.39
C GLU A 54 -0.35 -14.55 26.37
N THR A 55 0.83 -15.02 25.97
CA THR A 55 2.09 -14.62 26.56
C THR A 55 2.89 -13.90 25.48
N ILE A 56 3.17 -12.62 25.70
CA ILE A 56 4.08 -11.83 24.87
C ILE A 56 5.49 -12.01 25.42
N SER A 57 6.43 -12.44 24.58
CA SER A 57 7.86 -12.43 24.88
C SER A 57 8.52 -11.29 24.13
N TRP A 58 8.84 -10.20 24.83
CA TRP A 58 9.39 -8.98 24.25
C TRP A 58 10.84 -8.76 24.70
N ARG A 59 11.72 -8.41 23.77
CA ARG A 59 13.14 -8.12 24.03
C ARG A 59 13.45 -6.63 23.86
N ASN A 60 14.05 -6.01 24.87
CA ASN A 60 14.57 -4.65 24.73
C ASN A 60 15.79 -4.64 23.79
N THR A 61 15.65 -4.01 22.62
CA THR A 61 16.70 -3.87 21.60
C THR A 61 17.38 -2.50 21.61
N GLY A 62 16.92 -1.59 22.47
CA GLY A 62 17.50 -0.27 22.63
C GLY A 62 18.86 -0.28 23.34
N SER A 63 19.42 0.90 23.51
CA SER A 63 20.62 1.18 24.30
C SER A 63 20.31 1.65 25.73
N ALA A 64 19.05 1.98 26.03
CA ALA A 64 18.59 2.42 27.34
C ALA A 64 17.54 1.46 27.96
N PRO A 65 17.44 1.41 29.31
CA PRO A 65 16.36 0.70 29.97
C PRO A 65 15.01 1.41 29.80
N THR A 66 13.91 0.65 29.72
CA THR A 66 12.52 1.17 29.75
C THR A 66 11.75 0.57 30.92
N GLN A 67 10.87 1.34 31.55
CA GLN A 67 9.94 0.87 32.59
C GLN A 67 8.48 0.90 32.12
N GLU A 68 8.25 1.16 30.84
CA GLU A 68 6.92 1.16 30.24
C GLU A 68 6.89 0.24 29.02
N LEU A 69 5.72 -0.34 28.74
CA LEU A 69 5.45 -1.19 27.60
C LEU A 69 4.09 -0.82 27.01
N PRO A 70 4.03 -0.12 25.87
CA PRO A 70 2.76 0.19 25.22
C PRO A 70 2.26 -1.00 24.40
N LEU A 71 0.94 -1.18 24.40
CA LEU A 71 0.22 -2.15 23.59
C LEU A 71 -0.79 -1.42 22.70
N HIS A 72 -0.80 -1.73 21.43
CA HIS A 72 -1.92 -1.46 20.53
C HIS A 72 -3.12 -2.37 20.87
N LEU A 73 -4.28 -1.76 20.96
CA LEU A 73 -5.61 -2.35 21.12
C LEU A 73 -6.49 -1.87 19.95
N TYR A 74 -6.02 -2.09 18.71
CA TYR A 74 -6.56 -1.49 17.49
C TYR A 74 -8.09 -1.61 17.33
N LEU A 75 -8.71 -2.70 17.78
CA LEU A 75 -10.17 -2.89 17.70
C LEU A 75 -10.96 -1.81 18.48
N ASN A 76 -10.33 -1.11 19.44
CA ASN A 76 -10.92 0.03 20.13
C ASN A 76 -11.11 1.27 19.24
N ALA A 77 -10.56 1.28 18.02
CA ALA A 77 -10.90 2.29 17.02
C ALA A 77 -12.38 2.26 16.66
N PHE A 78 -13.06 1.14 16.91
CA PHE A 78 -14.49 0.96 16.69
C PHE A 78 -15.28 0.85 18.00
N LYS A 79 -14.72 1.32 19.13
CA LYS A 79 -15.40 1.28 20.44
C LYS A 79 -16.57 2.24 20.55
N GLY A 80 -16.52 3.33 19.79
CA GLY A 80 -17.57 4.33 19.78
C GLY A 80 -17.16 5.57 19.01
N PRO A 81 -18.05 6.58 18.93
CA PRO A 81 -17.84 7.79 18.14
C PRO A 81 -16.71 8.70 18.66
N GLN A 82 -16.14 8.38 19.83
CA GLN A 82 -15.05 9.14 20.45
C GLN A 82 -13.66 8.55 20.19
N SER A 83 -13.55 7.44 19.47
CA SER A 83 -12.25 6.96 19.00
C SER A 83 -11.65 7.94 17.99
N GLN A 84 -10.32 7.98 17.93
CA GLN A 84 -9.60 8.84 17.02
C GLN A 84 -9.94 8.54 15.56
N PHE A 85 -9.88 7.27 15.18
CA PHE A 85 -10.23 6.77 13.85
C PHE A 85 -11.61 7.27 13.37
N VAL A 86 -12.64 7.20 14.21
CA VAL A 86 -14.01 7.57 13.82
C VAL A 86 -14.16 9.08 13.70
N LYS A 87 -13.51 9.85 14.58
CA LYS A 87 -13.48 11.32 14.49
C LYS A 87 -12.80 11.80 13.20
N GLU A 88 -11.70 11.18 12.81
CA GLU A 88 -10.95 11.55 11.61
C GLU A 88 -11.64 11.12 10.32
N SER A 89 -12.19 9.90 10.27
CA SER A 89 -12.92 9.39 9.10
C SER A 89 -14.32 9.99 8.93
N GLY A 90 -14.90 10.55 10.00
CA GLY A 90 -16.32 10.94 10.00
C GLY A 90 -17.27 9.77 9.72
N GLY A 91 -16.81 8.54 9.98
CA GLY A 91 -17.54 7.30 9.68
C GLY A 91 -17.59 6.93 8.19
N HIS A 92 -16.69 7.47 7.38
CA HIS A 92 -16.54 7.14 5.96
C HIS A 92 -15.09 6.81 5.64
N LEU A 93 -14.84 5.66 5.02
CA LEU A 93 -13.51 5.24 4.60
C LEU A 93 -13.61 4.58 3.23
N ARG A 94 -12.83 5.06 2.25
CA ARG A 94 -12.90 4.58 0.86
C ARG A 94 -14.36 4.65 0.33
N ARG A 95 -15.01 3.50 0.12
CA ARG A 95 -16.43 3.40 -0.32
C ARG A 95 -17.34 2.90 0.80
N ASP A 96 -16.81 2.62 1.97
CA ASP A 96 -17.49 2.03 3.10
C ASP A 96 -17.97 3.11 4.07
N GLN A 97 -19.12 2.83 4.69
CA GLN A 97 -19.79 3.72 5.62
C GLN A 97 -20.16 2.94 6.87
N LEU A 98 -19.97 3.55 8.05
CA LEU A 98 -20.54 3.02 9.29
C LEU A 98 -22.07 3.00 9.18
N GLU A 99 -22.63 1.80 9.02
CA GLU A 99 -24.01 1.58 8.60
C GLU A 99 -25.04 2.27 9.50
N GLN A 100 -24.89 2.15 10.83
CA GLN A 100 -25.83 2.73 11.80
C GLN A 100 -25.10 3.09 13.09
N GLN A 101 -24.52 4.30 13.16
CA GLN A 101 -23.69 4.74 14.31
C GLN A 101 -24.40 4.68 15.67
N THR A 102 -25.74 4.60 15.69
CA THR A 102 -26.53 4.46 16.93
C THR A 102 -26.72 3.01 17.38
N GLU A 103 -26.49 2.02 16.51
CA GLU A 103 -26.67 0.60 16.86
C GLU A 103 -25.41 0.01 17.51
N ALA A 104 -25.60 -0.79 18.57
CA ALA A 104 -24.50 -1.48 19.26
C ALA A 104 -23.79 -2.55 18.39
N SER A 105 -24.40 -2.96 17.28
CA SER A 105 -23.85 -3.87 16.26
C SER A 105 -22.72 -3.23 15.45
N SER A 106 -22.75 -1.91 15.28
CA SER A 106 -21.74 -1.13 14.54
C SER A 106 -20.41 -0.99 15.30
N TRP A 107 -20.39 -1.32 16.59
CA TRP A 107 -19.27 -1.05 17.49
C TRP A 107 -18.65 -2.35 18.00
N GLY A 108 -17.35 -2.29 18.25
CA GLY A 108 -16.53 -3.39 18.74
C GLY A 108 -15.44 -2.88 19.66
N TYR A 109 -14.76 -3.76 20.37
CA TYR A 109 -13.72 -3.36 21.30
C TYR A 109 -12.75 -4.50 21.56
N CYS A 110 -11.56 -4.17 22.04
CA CYS A 110 -10.62 -5.06 22.68
C CYS A 110 -10.41 -4.61 24.13
N ARG A 111 -10.85 -5.42 25.08
CA ARG A 111 -10.78 -5.12 26.51
C ARG A 111 -9.83 -6.08 27.21
N LEU A 112 -8.76 -5.54 27.77
CA LEU A 112 -7.87 -6.28 28.68
C LEU A 112 -8.63 -6.63 29.97
N THR A 113 -8.60 -7.90 30.36
CA THR A 113 -9.23 -8.40 31.60
C THR A 113 -8.20 -8.75 32.67
N SER A 114 -6.98 -9.10 32.27
CA SER A 114 -5.82 -9.28 33.14
C SER A 114 -4.55 -9.00 32.37
N VAL A 115 -3.59 -8.35 33.01
CA VAL A 115 -2.23 -8.14 32.49
C VAL A 115 -1.27 -8.40 33.64
N ARG A 116 -0.34 -9.35 33.46
CA ARG A 116 0.56 -9.79 34.52
C ARG A 116 1.98 -9.95 34.01
N MET A 117 2.93 -9.63 34.88
CA MET A 117 4.36 -9.92 34.67
C MET A 117 4.96 -10.32 36.01
N GLU A 118 5.79 -11.37 36.02
CA GLU A 118 6.44 -11.85 37.26
C GLU A 118 5.43 -12.16 38.39
N GLY A 119 4.22 -12.64 38.04
CA GLY A 119 3.15 -12.98 38.98
C GLY A 119 2.39 -11.79 39.57
N ARG A 120 2.68 -10.56 39.15
CA ARG A 120 2.03 -9.32 39.61
C ARG A 120 1.13 -8.75 38.53
N ASP A 121 0.01 -8.18 38.94
CA ASP A 121 -0.87 -7.45 38.04
C ASP A 121 -0.22 -6.11 37.67
N LEU A 122 -0.35 -5.70 36.41
CA LEU A 122 0.19 -4.46 35.89
C LEU A 122 -0.90 -3.39 35.76
N ASP A 123 -0.60 -2.22 36.30
CA ASP A 123 -1.38 -1.01 36.05
C ASP A 123 -0.96 -0.37 34.72
N GLY A 124 -1.79 0.56 34.23
CA GLY A 124 -1.49 1.31 33.03
C GLY A 124 -2.44 2.50 32.82
N HIS A 125 -2.23 3.21 31.72
CA HIS A 125 -3.12 4.27 31.26
C HIS A 125 -3.28 4.22 29.74
N ASP A 126 -4.32 4.85 29.22
CA ASP A 126 -4.55 4.92 27.77
C ASP A 126 -3.67 6.03 27.15
N GLY A 127 -3.42 5.94 25.84
CA GLY A 127 -2.70 6.94 25.04
C GLY A 127 -3.57 8.16 24.70
N GLU A 128 -3.48 8.66 23.46
CA GLU A 128 -4.40 9.71 22.99
C GLU A 128 -5.86 9.24 22.99
N ASP A 129 -6.09 7.96 22.75
CA ASP A 129 -7.35 7.27 22.95
C ASP A 129 -7.14 5.82 23.44
N GLU A 130 -8.22 5.03 23.47
CA GLU A 130 -8.21 3.65 23.98
C GLU A 130 -7.61 2.63 23.00
N THR A 131 -7.04 3.06 21.87
CA THR A 131 -6.34 2.17 20.93
C THR A 131 -4.88 1.90 21.32
N VAL A 132 -4.35 2.63 22.31
CA VAL A 132 -3.04 2.38 22.89
C VAL A 132 -3.15 2.31 24.41
N ARG A 133 -2.55 1.28 25.01
CA ARG A 133 -2.47 1.07 26.45
C ARG A 133 -1.01 1.02 26.91
N TRP A 134 -0.60 1.99 27.71
CA TRP A 134 0.72 2.04 28.33
C TRP A 134 0.72 1.24 29.62
N LEU A 135 1.50 0.16 29.68
CA LEU A 135 1.67 -0.65 30.88
C LEU A 135 2.88 -0.18 31.69
N LYS A 136 2.70 -0.07 33.00
CA LYS A 136 3.79 0.22 33.93
C LYS A 136 4.46 -1.06 34.37
N LEU A 137 5.72 -1.24 34.00
CA LEU A 137 6.50 -2.43 34.37
C LEU A 137 6.96 -2.34 35.83
N PRO A 138 7.00 -3.48 36.56
CA PRO A 138 7.36 -3.50 37.99
C PRO A 138 8.82 -3.09 38.23
N ARG A 139 9.66 -3.15 37.20
CA ARG A 139 11.06 -2.72 37.18
C ARG A 139 11.44 -2.25 35.77
N ALA A 140 12.52 -1.50 35.68
CA ALA A 140 13.10 -1.17 34.38
C ALA A 140 13.72 -2.42 33.73
N VAL A 141 13.54 -2.54 32.42
CA VAL A 141 14.05 -3.63 31.57
C VAL A 141 15.30 -3.14 30.83
N PRO A 142 16.52 -3.51 31.26
CA PRO A 142 17.76 -3.17 30.58
C PRO A 142 17.84 -3.65 29.12
N PRO A 143 18.72 -3.02 28.31
CA PRO A 143 19.08 -3.50 26.98
C PRO A 143 19.42 -4.99 26.94
N GLY A 144 18.85 -5.68 25.96
CA GLY A 144 19.09 -7.10 25.69
C GLY A 144 18.27 -8.08 26.52
N GLU A 145 17.59 -7.61 27.58
CA GLU A 145 16.71 -8.45 28.39
C GLU A 145 15.39 -8.76 27.66
N THR A 146 14.92 -9.99 27.82
CA THR A 146 13.59 -10.44 27.39
C THR A 146 12.69 -10.59 28.61
N ILE A 147 11.50 -9.99 28.54
CA ILE A 147 10.43 -10.16 29.54
C ILE A 147 9.27 -10.97 28.97
N HIS A 148 8.44 -11.49 29.85
CA HIS A 148 7.20 -12.17 29.52
C HIS A 148 6.02 -11.44 30.17
N VAL A 149 5.03 -11.09 29.37
CA VAL A 149 3.79 -10.45 29.82
C VAL A 149 2.63 -11.36 29.46
N ASP A 150 1.90 -11.82 30.48
CA ASP A 150 0.72 -12.65 30.33
C ASP A 150 -0.51 -11.74 30.29
N ILE A 151 -1.33 -11.90 29.25
CA ILE A 151 -2.49 -11.05 29.00
C ILE A 151 -3.72 -11.93 28.77
N THR A 152 -4.84 -11.55 29.36
CA THR A 152 -6.17 -12.05 28.98
C THR A 152 -7.01 -10.90 28.50
N TRP A 153 -7.80 -11.12 27.44
CA TRP A 153 -8.65 -10.09 26.86
C TRP A 153 -9.95 -10.66 26.31
N GLU A 154 -10.89 -9.76 26.07
CA GLU A 154 -12.15 -10.02 25.42
C GLU A 154 -12.34 -9.03 24.27
N ASN A 155 -12.75 -9.56 23.12
CA ASN A 155 -13.17 -8.79 21.97
C ASN A 155 -14.66 -8.89 21.73
N ARG A 156 -15.22 -7.80 21.21
CA ARG A 156 -16.46 -7.80 20.43
C ARG A 156 -16.15 -7.26 19.05
N TYR A 157 -16.54 -7.99 18.00
CA TYR A 157 -16.33 -7.55 16.63
C TYR A 157 -17.43 -6.57 16.19
N PRO A 158 -17.07 -5.43 15.58
CA PRO A 158 -18.04 -4.55 14.95
C PRO A 158 -18.54 -5.18 13.65
N LYS A 159 -19.63 -4.66 13.08
CA LYS A 159 -19.88 -4.84 11.66
C LYS A 159 -18.69 -4.25 10.87
N VAL A 160 -18.28 -4.92 9.78
CA VAL A 160 -17.11 -4.48 9.01
C VAL A 160 -17.31 -3.04 8.53
N PHE A 161 -16.37 -2.17 8.91
CA PHE A 161 -16.21 -0.82 8.39
C PHE A 161 -14.79 -0.60 7.88
N ALA A 162 -13.79 -1.06 8.63
CA ALA A 162 -12.40 -1.05 8.21
C ALA A 162 -11.63 -2.23 8.85
N ARG A 163 -10.95 -3.00 7.99
CA ARG A 163 -9.98 -4.07 8.26
C ARG A 163 -10.50 -5.31 9.01
N SER A 164 -11.35 -5.14 10.02
CA SER A 164 -11.84 -6.19 10.91
C SER A 164 -13.32 -6.03 11.23
N GLY A 165 -13.99 -7.16 11.46
CA GLY A 165 -15.41 -7.19 11.79
C GLY A 165 -16.16 -8.35 11.15
N TRP A 166 -17.48 -8.35 11.29
CA TRP A 166 -18.36 -9.32 10.66
C TRP A 166 -19.27 -8.70 9.60
N ALA A 167 -19.66 -9.51 8.61
CA ALA A 167 -20.69 -9.21 7.63
C ALA A 167 -21.40 -10.51 7.28
N ASP A 168 -22.70 -10.60 7.56
CA ASP A 168 -23.51 -11.81 7.40
C ASP A 168 -22.87 -13.08 7.98
N ASP A 169 -22.42 -14.00 7.12
CA ASP A 169 -21.80 -15.27 7.47
C ASP A 169 -20.26 -15.23 7.52
N PHE A 170 -19.67 -14.05 7.33
CA PHE A 170 -18.22 -13.84 7.28
C PHE A 170 -17.73 -13.00 8.46
N LEU A 171 -16.53 -13.33 8.94
CA LEU A 171 -15.80 -12.55 9.93
C LEU A 171 -14.33 -12.47 9.52
N MET A 172 -13.82 -11.24 9.44
CA MET A 172 -12.40 -10.93 9.30
C MET A 172 -11.84 -10.50 10.65
N SER A 173 -10.71 -11.09 11.03
CA SER A 173 -10.00 -10.84 12.27
C SER A 173 -8.56 -10.43 11.98
N GLY A 174 -8.38 -9.14 11.68
CA GLY A 174 -7.09 -8.45 11.73
C GLY A 174 -6.94 -7.65 13.02
N GLN A 175 -5.70 -7.40 13.45
CA GLN A 175 -5.40 -6.61 14.66
C GLN A 175 -6.28 -6.95 15.89
N TRP A 176 -6.49 -8.23 16.12
CA TRP A 176 -7.51 -8.76 17.03
C TRP A 176 -6.96 -9.13 18.42
N PHE A 177 -5.67 -8.91 18.64
CA PHE A 177 -4.99 -9.23 19.89
C PHE A 177 -4.19 -8.01 20.37
N PRO A 178 -3.94 -7.88 21.69
CA PRO A 178 -3.05 -6.86 22.21
C PRO A 178 -1.64 -7.01 21.62
N LYS A 179 -1.12 -5.95 21.01
CA LYS A 179 0.12 -6.03 20.24
C LYS A 179 1.12 -4.99 20.71
N VAL A 180 2.33 -5.40 21.08
CA VAL A 180 3.36 -4.45 21.54
C VAL A 180 3.67 -3.40 20.46
N GLY A 181 3.84 -2.14 20.88
CA GLY A 181 4.41 -1.09 20.02
C GLY A 181 5.88 -1.36 19.67
N VAL A 182 6.45 -0.63 18.71
CA VAL A 182 7.84 -0.84 18.29
C VAL A 182 8.78 0.01 19.13
N TYR A 183 9.85 -0.57 19.68
CA TYR A 183 10.88 0.19 20.40
C TYR A 183 12.10 0.44 19.51
N GLN A 184 12.26 1.67 19.00
CA GLN A 184 13.32 2.03 18.06
C GLN A 184 14.00 3.34 18.48
N GLY A 185 15.34 3.33 18.53
CA GLY A 185 16.12 4.52 18.90
C GLY A 185 15.84 5.02 20.31
N ASP A 186 15.69 4.08 21.26
CA ASP A 186 15.35 4.32 22.67
C ASP A 186 14.01 5.04 22.90
N ARG A 187 13.10 4.95 21.94
CA ARG A 187 11.75 5.51 22.02
C ARG A 187 10.73 4.51 21.51
N TRP A 188 9.55 4.57 22.10
CA TRP A 188 8.39 3.83 21.64
C TRP A 188 7.76 4.53 20.44
N ASN A 189 7.50 3.76 19.39
CA ASN A 189 6.64 4.09 18.27
C ASN A 189 5.33 3.31 18.46
N CYS A 190 4.33 3.97 19.01
CA CYS A 190 3.04 3.38 19.34
C CYS A 190 1.98 4.48 19.31
N HIS A 191 1.59 4.87 18.10
CA HIS A 191 0.59 5.92 17.86
C HIS A 191 -0.83 5.38 18.05
N ALA A 192 -1.78 6.25 18.43
CA ALA A 192 -3.19 5.94 18.33
C ALA A 192 -3.58 5.55 16.90
N TYR A 193 -4.64 4.75 16.73
CA TYR A 193 -5.05 4.30 15.41
C TYR A 193 -5.80 5.40 14.66
N HIS A 194 -5.14 5.93 13.63
CA HIS A 194 -5.64 7.01 12.79
C HIS A 194 -6.34 6.48 11.53
N ALA A 195 -7.24 7.28 10.95
CA ALA A 195 -8.01 6.87 9.77
C ALA A 195 -7.19 6.76 8.47
N ASN A 196 -6.05 7.46 8.39
CA ASN A 196 -5.19 7.56 7.21
C ASN A 196 -3.82 6.90 7.46
N THR A 197 -3.80 5.75 8.11
CA THR A 197 -2.61 4.96 8.43
C THR A 197 -2.99 3.50 8.55
N GLU A 198 -2.06 2.60 8.28
CA GLU A 198 -2.18 1.18 8.63
C GLU A 198 -1.40 0.88 9.92
N PHE A 199 -0.47 -0.10 9.91
CA PHE A 199 0.12 -0.63 11.13
C PHE A 199 1.65 -0.59 11.12
N PHE A 200 2.23 -0.75 12.31
CA PHE A 200 3.68 -0.84 12.48
C PHE A 200 3.99 -1.75 13.65
N SER A 201 4.81 -2.78 13.43
CA SER A 201 5.03 -3.83 14.41
C SER A 201 6.34 -4.56 14.20
N ASP A 202 6.91 -5.08 15.28
CA ASP A 202 8.15 -5.86 15.28
C ASP A 202 7.93 -7.28 14.72
N PHE A 203 8.99 -7.84 14.12
CA PHE A 203 9.01 -9.24 13.69
C PHE A 203 9.07 -10.21 14.88
N GLY A 204 8.40 -11.35 14.73
CA GLY A 204 8.21 -12.34 15.78
C GLY A 204 7.88 -13.74 15.28
N THR A 205 7.59 -14.62 16.23
CA THR A 205 6.87 -15.88 15.99
C THR A 205 5.47 -15.81 16.55
N TYR A 206 4.53 -16.46 15.87
CA TYR A 206 3.12 -16.53 16.28
C TYR A 206 2.72 -17.99 16.43
N ASP A 207 2.34 -18.34 17.65
CA ASP A 207 1.94 -19.69 18.03
C ASP A 207 0.48 -19.62 18.48
N VAL A 208 -0.42 -19.89 17.54
CA VAL A 208 -1.83 -19.54 17.70
C VAL A 208 -2.68 -20.80 17.78
N VAL A 209 -3.42 -20.93 18.88
CA VAL A 209 -4.45 -21.96 19.06
C VAL A 209 -5.82 -21.29 18.97
N LEU A 210 -6.61 -21.64 17.96
CA LEU A 210 -7.97 -21.12 17.77
C LEU A 210 -9.01 -22.23 18.00
N SER A 211 -9.93 -22.01 18.92
CA SER A 211 -11.14 -22.81 19.09
C SER A 211 -12.29 -22.17 18.33
N LEU A 212 -12.76 -22.84 17.27
CA LEU A 212 -13.82 -22.35 16.39
C LEU A 212 -14.98 -23.35 16.30
N PRO A 213 -16.24 -22.91 16.12
CA PRO A 213 -17.34 -23.81 15.79
C PRO A 213 -17.03 -24.70 14.57
N ASN A 214 -17.33 -26.00 14.66
CA ASN A 214 -16.96 -27.01 13.65
C ASN A 214 -17.51 -26.77 12.23
N ALA A 215 -18.56 -25.95 12.11
CA ALA A 215 -19.18 -25.61 10.83
C ALA A 215 -18.40 -24.55 10.04
N LEU A 216 -17.38 -23.92 10.63
CA LEU A 216 -16.61 -22.84 10.00
C LEU A 216 -15.36 -23.36 9.30
N GLY A 217 -15.09 -22.81 8.13
CA GLY A 217 -13.79 -22.86 7.46
C GLY A 217 -12.91 -21.71 7.94
N LEU A 218 -11.60 -21.91 7.91
CA LEU A 218 -10.59 -20.97 8.40
C LEU A 218 -9.56 -20.67 7.32
N ALA A 219 -9.37 -19.38 7.03
CA ALA A 219 -8.24 -18.85 6.27
C ALA A 219 -7.35 -18.10 7.24
N HIS A 220 -6.04 -18.28 7.18
CA HIS A 220 -5.15 -17.76 8.20
C HIS A 220 -3.77 -17.40 7.67
N THR A 221 -3.11 -16.55 8.44
CA THR A 221 -1.67 -16.32 8.39
C THR A 221 -0.95 -17.60 8.80
N GLY A 222 0.15 -17.90 8.13
CA GLY A 222 1.04 -19.01 8.45
C GLY A 222 0.52 -20.40 8.08
N THR A 223 1.11 -21.44 8.69
CA THR A 223 0.82 -22.84 8.39
C THR A 223 -0.02 -23.47 9.48
N GLN A 224 -0.88 -24.41 9.10
CA GLN A 224 -1.45 -25.35 10.05
C GLN A 224 -0.39 -26.39 10.38
N THR A 225 0.00 -26.48 11.65
CA THR A 225 1.02 -27.45 12.07
C THR A 225 0.51 -28.89 11.99
N ASN A 226 1.41 -29.88 11.95
CA ASN A 226 1.12 -31.33 11.91
C ASN A 226 0.26 -31.86 13.08
N HIS A 227 -0.15 -31.01 14.00
CA HIS A 227 -1.06 -31.36 15.09
C HIS A 227 -2.51 -31.24 14.64
N VAL A 228 -3.19 -32.38 14.62
CA VAL A 228 -4.56 -32.58 14.16
C VAL A 228 -5.55 -31.58 14.80
N THR A 229 -6.54 -31.17 14.00
CA THR A 229 -7.84 -30.65 14.45
C THR A 229 -8.43 -31.55 15.53
N GLU A 230 -8.34 -31.13 16.80
CA GLU A 230 -9.04 -31.82 17.88
C GLU A 230 -10.45 -31.26 18.00
N ILE A 231 -11.43 -32.15 18.08
CA ILE A 231 -12.79 -31.78 18.37
C ILE A 231 -12.95 -31.78 19.88
N GLU A 232 -13.11 -30.60 20.48
CA GLU A 232 -13.41 -30.49 21.91
C GLU A 232 -14.93 -30.52 22.12
N LYS A 233 -15.38 -31.40 23.03
CA LYS A 233 -16.79 -31.49 23.43
C LYS A 233 -16.98 -30.72 24.73
N ASP A 234 -17.48 -29.50 24.62
CA ASP A 234 -18.07 -28.78 25.75
C ASP A 234 -19.59 -29.04 25.77
N PRO A 235 -20.16 -29.64 26.83
CA PRO A 235 -21.60 -29.89 26.94
C PRO A 235 -22.47 -28.61 26.85
N GLN A 236 -21.89 -27.43 27.07
CA GLN A 236 -22.59 -26.14 27.07
C GLN A 236 -22.38 -25.33 25.77
N ARG A 237 -21.56 -25.80 24.84
CA ARG A 237 -21.23 -25.08 23.60
C ARG A 237 -21.40 -25.97 22.36
N PRO A 238 -21.57 -25.38 21.16
CA PRO A 238 -21.47 -26.11 19.91
C PRO A 238 -20.15 -26.86 19.82
N LEU A 239 -20.13 -27.95 19.05
CA LEU A 239 -18.93 -28.73 18.80
C LEU A 239 -17.84 -27.82 18.21
N ASN A 240 -16.71 -27.67 18.89
CA ASN A 240 -15.61 -26.83 18.43
C ASN A 240 -14.47 -27.66 17.86
N VAL A 241 -13.80 -27.08 16.86
CA VAL A 241 -12.54 -27.54 16.27
C VAL A 241 -11.41 -26.66 16.79
N ILE A 242 -10.35 -27.29 17.27
CA ILE A 242 -9.11 -26.64 17.68
C ILE A 242 -8.11 -26.62 16.52
N TRP A 243 -7.79 -25.42 16.05
CA TRP A 243 -6.74 -25.16 15.04
C TRP A 243 -5.44 -24.77 15.72
N ARG A 244 -4.33 -25.36 15.29
CA ARG A 244 -2.97 -25.04 15.79
C ARG A 244 -2.14 -24.50 14.64
N LEU A 245 -1.90 -23.20 14.68
CA LEU A 245 -1.30 -22.42 13.61
C LEU A 245 0.06 -21.90 14.05
N HIS A 246 0.94 -21.71 13.07
CA HIS A 246 2.28 -21.21 13.32
C HIS A 246 2.76 -20.29 12.19
N ALA A 247 3.43 -19.20 12.57
CA ALA A 247 4.15 -18.34 11.64
C ALA A 247 5.50 -17.88 12.22
N GLU A 248 6.55 -17.85 11.40
CA GLU A 248 7.88 -17.41 11.81
C GLU A 248 8.35 -16.17 11.05
N ASP A 249 9.00 -15.26 11.78
CA ASP A 249 9.64 -14.07 11.23
C ASP A 249 8.68 -13.17 10.44
N VAL A 250 7.41 -13.12 10.88
CA VAL A 250 6.38 -12.19 10.41
C VAL A 250 6.08 -11.15 11.49
N HIS A 251 5.44 -10.04 11.14
CA HIS A 251 5.13 -8.96 12.09
C HIS A 251 3.64 -8.83 12.43
N ASP A 252 2.78 -9.68 11.86
CA ASP A 252 1.36 -9.68 12.14
C ASP A 252 0.70 -11.05 11.91
N PHE A 253 -0.51 -11.24 12.47
CA PHE A 253 -1.28 -12.47 12.35
C PHE A 253 -2.78 -12.20 12.21
N ALA A 254 -3.32 -12.45 11.02
CA ALA A 254 -4.74 -12.32 10.72
C ALA A 254 -5.37 -13.64 10.28
N TRP A 255 -6.69 -13.71 10.40
CA TRP A 255 -7.49 -14.84 9.94
C TRP A 255 -8.93 -14.43 9.61
N ALA A 256 -9.61 -15.26 8.83
CA ALA A 256 -11.01 -15.10 8.49
C ALA A 256 -11.77 -16.42 8.61
N VAL A 257 -13.05 -16.33 8.95
CA VAL A 257 -13.94 -17.50 9.04
C VAL A 257 -15.27 -17.24 8.33
N ARG A 258 -15.85 -18.33 7.84
CA ARG A 258 -17.26 -18.44 7.43
C ARG A 258 -17.68 -19.89 7.32
N PRO A 259 -18.98 -20.22 7.16
CA PRO A 259 -19.40 -21.60 6.99
C PRO A 259 -18.60 -22.33 5.90
N SER A 260 -18.06 -23.52 6.18
CA SER A 260 -17.17 -24.25 5.27
C SER A 260 -17.82 -24.50 3.89
N ALA A 261 -19.13 -24.74 3.89
CA ALA A 261 -19.92 -24.93 2.68
C ALA A 261 -20.00 -23.68 1.79
N ALA A 262 -19.74 -22.49 2.33
CA ALA A 262 -19.75 -21.23 1.60
C ALA A 262 -18.44 -21.00 0.82
N TRP A 263 -17.33 -21.56 1.30
CA TRP A 263 -16.06 -21.62 0.56
C TRP A 263 -16.02 -22.76 -0.46
N ARG A 264 -16.76 -23.86 -0.25
CA ARG A 264 -16.72 -25.14 -1.02
C ARG A 264 -15.31 -25.45 -1.53
N GLU A 265 -14.50 -26.04 -0.66
CA GLU A 265 -13.10 -26.46 -0.87
C GLU A 265 -12.19 -25.34 -1.40
N PRO A 266 -11.31 -24.75 -0.56
CA PRO A 266 -10.38 -23.74 -1.04
C PRO A 266 -9.56 -24.30 -2.20
N ALA A 267 -9.42 -23.50 -3.27
CA ALA A 267 -8.56 -23.89 -4.38
C ALA A 267 -7.11 -23.74 -3.94
N MET A 268 -6.25 -24.64 -4.38
CA MET A 268 -4.83 -24.63 -4.03
C MET A 268 -3.97 -24.83 -5.27
N PHE A 269 -2.81 -24.17 -5.29
CA PHE A 269 -1.72 -24.52 -6.20
C PHE A 269 -0.37 -24.37 -5.50
N GLU A 270 0.65 -25.02 -6.04
CA GLU A 270 2.03 -24.84 -5.59
C GLU A 270 2.82 -24.02 -6.62
N TYR A 271 3.57 -23.04 -6.16
CA TYR A 271 4.54 -22.29 -6.94
C TYR A 271 5.93 -22.41 -6.34
N ARG A 272 6.79 -23.26 -6.93
CA ARG A 272 8.21 -23.41 -6.55
C ARG A 272 8.44 -23.61 -5.04
N GLY A 273 7.60 -24.41 -4.39
CA GLY A 273 7.64 -24.69 -2.96
C GLY A 273 6.82 -23.73 -2.08
N VAL A 274 6.07 -22.78 -2.65
CA VAL A 274 5.06 -21.98 -1.95
C VAL A 274 3.69 -22.59 -2.19
N GLN A 275 3.00 -23.01 -1.13
CA GLN A 275 1.60 -23.45 -1.21
C GLN A 275 0.67 -22.22 -1.15
N VAL A 276 -0.14 -22.03 -2.18
CA VAL A 276 -1.06 -20.90 -2.26
C VAL A 276 -2.50 -21.37 -2.09
N PHE A 277 -3.18 -20.87 -1.06
CA PHE A 277 -4.57 -21.19 -0.72
C PHE A 277 -5.50 -20.06 -1.17
N TYR A 278 -6.62 -20.41 -1.81
CA TYR A 278 -7.62 -19.45 -2.29
C TYR A 278 -8.98 -19.72 -1.67
N TYR A 279 -9.52 -18.70 -1.01
CA TYR A 279 -10.82 -18.69 -0.40
C TYR A 279 -11.74 -17.76 -1.17
N ILE A 280 -12.43 -18.32 -2.15
CA ILE A 280 -13.13 -17.56 -3.19
C ILE A 280 -14.60 -17.40 -2.84
N ASN A 281 -15.13 -16.19 -2.99
CA ASN A 281 -16.54 -15.96 -2.77
C ASN A 281 -17.38 -16.60 -3.89
N GLY A 282 -18.50 -17.23 -3.53
CA GLY A 282 -19.34 -18.01 -4.45
C GLY A 282 -19.67 -17.30 -5.78
N PRO A 283 -20.20 -16.06 -5.75
CA PRO A 283 -20.53 -15.27 -6.94
C PRO A 283 -19.33 -14.97 -7.86
N ASN A 284 -18.12 -14.98 -7.31
CA ASN A 284 -16.89 -14.52 -7.98
C ASN A 284 -16.05 -15.66 -8.55
N ARG A 285 -16.48 -16.92 -8.41
CA ARG A 285 -15.72 -18.12 -8.82
C ARG A 285 -15.21 -18.09 -10.26
N GLY A 286 -15.91 -17.41 -11.17
CA GLY A 286 -15.47 -17.22 -12.56
C GLY A 286 -14.13 -16.50 -12.70
N ASN A 287 -13.74 -15.69 -11.69
CA ASN A 287 -12.49 -14.93 -11.69
C ASN A 287 -11.30 -15.68 -11.09
N PHE A 288 -11.48 -16.88 -10.53
CA PHE A 288 -10.39 -17.61 -9.89
C PHE A 288 -9.15 -17.69 -10.77
N GLN A 289 -9.32 -18.05 -12.04
CA GLN A 289 -8.22 -18.21 -12.97
C GLN A 289 -7.52 -16.88 -13.31
N ARG A 290 -8.24 -15.75 -13.24
CA ARG A 290 -7.65 -14.41 -13.40
C ARG A 290 -6.78 -14.06 -12.21
N GLN A 291 -7.33 -14.14 -11.00
CA GLN A 291 -6.60 -13.87 -9.76
C GLN A 291 -5.40 -14.81 -9.58
N ARG A 292 -5.58 -16.11 -9.83
CA ARG A 292 -4.49 -17.09 -9.79
C ARG A 292 -3.34 -16.70 -10.70
N ARG A 293 -3.62 -16.37 -11.97
CA ARG A 293 -2.57 -15.95 -12.92
C ARG A 293 -1.89 -14.65 -12.51
N ALA A 294 -2.64 -13.73 -11.89
CA ALA A 294 -2.08 -12.48 -11.39
C ALA A 294 -1.08 -12.74 -10.25
N VAL A 295 -1.46 -13.55 -9.26
CA VAL A 295 -0.59 -13.93 -8.14
C VAL A 295 0.60 -14.78 -8.60
N GLU A 296 0.41 -15.75 -9.49
CA GLU A 296 1.51 -16.51 -10.11
C GLU A 296 2.51 -15.58 -10.83
N SER A 297 2.00 -14.53 -11.51
CA SER A 297 2.84 -13.53 -12.17
C SER A 297 3.56 -12.65 -11.16
N ALA A 298 2.88 -12.23 -10.10
CA ALA A 298 3.47 -11.42 -9.03
C ALA A 298 4.58 -12.19 -8.29
N LEU A 299 4.37 -13.47 -7.99
CA LEU A 299 5.38 -14.40 -7.47
C LEU A 299 6.60 -14.46 -8.39
N ARG A 300 6.39 -14.63 -9.70
CA ARG A 300 7.48 -14.66 -10.68
C ARG A 300 8.27 -13.34 -10.72
N TRP A 301 7.59 -12.21 -10.86
CA TRP A 301 8.25 -10.92 -11.06
C TRP A 301 8.96 -10.43 -9.79
N SER A 302 8.38 -10.67 -8.62
CA SER A 302 9.05 -10.37 -7.35
C SER A 302 10.30 -11.23 -7.15
N GLU A 303 10.26 -12.53 -7.48
CA GLU A 303 11.45 -13.40 -7.46
C GLU A 303 12.53 -12.89 -8.44
N GLU A 304 12.12 -12.49 -9.63
CA GLU A 304 13.03 -11.97 -10.65
C GLU A 304 13.65 -10.64 -10.23
N TRP A 305 12.89 -9.68 -9.72
CA TRP A 305 13.37 -8.32 -9.43
C TRP A 305 14.00 -8.18 -8.05
N PHE A 306 13.54 -8.95 -7.06
CA PHE A 306 13.97 -8.84 -5.67
C PHE A 306 14.73 -10.10 -5.25
N PHE A 307 14.01 -11.10 -4.75
CA PHE A 307 14.51 -12.41 -4.34
C PHE A 307 13.32 -13.35 -4.17
N LYS A 308 13.57 -14.67 -4.07
CA LYS A 308 12.52 -15.67 -3.91
C LYS A 308 11.67 -15.41 -2.65
N TYR A 309 10.34 -15.50 -2.78
CA TYR A 309 9.42 -15.40 -1.65
C TYR A 309 9.81 -16.44 -0.57
N PRO A 310 10.10 -16.00 0.67
CA PRO A 310 10.77 -16.86 1.63
C PRO A 310 9.82 -17.75 2.43
N TYR A 311 8.53 -17.41 2.50
CA TYR A 311 7.57 -18.16 3.31
C TYR A 311 6.98 -19.37 2.54
N PRO A 312 6.63 -20.47 3.24
CA PRO A 312 6.16 -21.69 2.60
C PRO A 312 4.70 -21.63 2.13
N THR A 313 3.95 -20.61 2.56
CA THR A 313 2.50 -20.50 2.37
C THR A 313 2.10 -19.08 2.01
N LEU A 314 1.00 -18.97 1.28
CA LEU A 314 0.33 -17.71 0.96
C LEU A 314 -1.19 -17.96 0.89
N THR A 315 -1.96 -17.15 1.61
CA THR A 315 -3.42 -17.23 1.66
C THR A 315 -4.04 -16.03 0.96
N VAL A 316 -4.99 -16.27 0.06
CA VAL A 316 -5.74 -15.22 -0.65
C VAL A 316 -7.23 -15.37 -0.34
N ILE A 317 -7.84 -14.29 0.13
CA ILE A 317 -9.25 -14.25 0.50
C ILE A 317 -9.98 -13.28 -0.44
N ASP A 318 -10.95 -13.79 -1.18
CA ASP A 318 -11.93 -12.98 -1.91
C ASP A 318 -13.06 -12.62 -0.93
N THR A 319 -13.04 -11.38 -0.45
CA THR A 319 -13.99 -10.92 0.56
C THR A 319 -15.41 -10.84 0.00
N PRO A 320 -16.44 -11.16 0.80
CA PRO A 320 -17.82 -10.93 0.38
C PRO A 320 -18.07 -9.42 0.21
N LYS A 321 -18.97 -9.07 -0.69
CA LYS A 321 -19.28 -7.68 -1.05
C LYS A 321 -19.72 -6.86 0.17
N GLU A 322 -20.38 -7.52 1.11
CA GLU A 322 -20.90 -6.96 2.35
C GLU A 322 -19.78 -6.64 3.37
N ALA A 323 -18.57 -7.15 3.15
CA ALA A 323 -17.37 -6.91 3.96
C ALA A 323 -16.33 -6.03 3.24
N GLY A 324 -16.77 -5.07 2.40
CA GLY A 324 -15.88 -4.22 1.60
C GLY A 324 -14.76 -3.54 2.41
N GLY A 325 -15.06 -3.06 3.61
CA GLY A 325 -14.06 -2.46 4.51
C GLY A 325 -12.93 -3.39 4.95
N ALA A 326 -13.07 -4.71 4.81
CA ALA A 326 -12.03 -5.71 5.09
C ALA A 326 -11.23 -6.12 3.85
N ASP A 327 -11.54 -5.55 2.68
CA ASP A 327 -10.87 -5.85 1.42
C ASP A 327 -9.64 -4.97 1.19
N GLY A 328 -8.72 -5.45 0.35
CA GLY A 328 -7.45 -4.79 0.07
C GLY A 328 -6.63 -4.63 1.35
N MET A 329 -6.31 -5.77 1.96
CA MET A 329 -5.49 -5.90 3.17
C MET A 329 -4.37 -6.90 3.00
N GLU A 330 -3.22 -6.58 3.57
CA GLU A 330 -1.92 -7.10 3.17
C GLU A 330 -1.13 -7.84 4.26
N TYR A 331 -1.82 -8.53 5.18
CA TYR A 331 -1.17 -9.25 6.28
C TYR A 331 -0.07 -10.22 5.80
N PRO A 332 0.99 -10.48 6.60
CA PRO A 332 2.04 -11.39 6.20
C PRO A 332 1.48 -12.79 5.90
N THR A 333 1.81 -13.35 4.73
CA THR A 333 1.32 -14.64 4.23
C THR A 333 -0.20 -14.75 4.03
N LEU A 334 -0.97 -13.67 4.21
CA LEU A 334 -2.41 -13.65 3.99
C LEU A 334 -2.85 -12.28 3.49
N PHE A 335 -3.52 -12.21 2.34
CA PHE A 335 -4.13 -10.96 1.91
C PHE A 335 -5.57 -11.11 1.43
N THR A 336 -6.32 -10.02 1.50
CA THR A 336 -7.68 -9.93 0.98
C THR A 336 -7.68 -9.22 -0.37
N ALA A 337 -8.19 -9.87 -1.40
CA ALA A 337 -8.30 -9.32 -2.74
C ALA A 337 -9.61 -9.80 -3.36
N SER A 338 -10.64 -8.97 -3.26
CA SER A 338 -11.93 -9.28 -3.89
C SER A 338 -11.84 -9.25 -5.41
N SER A 339 -12.86 -9.81 -6.05
CA SER A 339 -13.07 -9.63 -7.49
C SER A 339 -14.51 -9.27 -7.81
N VAL A 340 -14.75 -8.83 -9.03
CA VAL A 340 -16.09 -8.48 -9.52
C VAL A 340 -16.72 -9.63 -10.31
N ALA A 341 -17.91 -10.09 -9.91
CA ALA A 341 -18.61 -11.18 -10.59
C ALA A 341 -18.89 -10.91 -12.10
N PHE A 342 -18.98 -9.63 -12.50
CA PHE A 342 -19.27 -9.23 -13.87
C PHE A 342 -18.36 -8.08 -14.32
N ASP A 343 -17.54 -8.35 -15.34
CA ASP A 343 -16.58 -7.39 -15.92
C ASP A 343 -16.66 -7.42 -17.46
N PRO A 344 -17.65 -6.73 -18.06
CA PRO A 344 -17.88 -6.75 -19.50
C PRO A 344 -16.84 -5.93 -20.28
N LEU A 345 -16.16 -4.99 -19.62
CA LEU A 345 -15.14 -4.13 -20.22
C LEU A 345 -13.74 -4.75 -20.16
N GLY A 346 -13.58 -5.86 -19.44
CA GLY A 346 -12.29 -6.50 -19.21
C GLY A 346 -11.35 -5.59 -18.44
N VAL A 347 -11.89 -4.83 -17.47
CA VAL A 347 -11.09 -4.02 -16.55
C VAL A 347 -10.32 -4.99 -15.68
N ARG A 348 -8.99 -4.89 -15.70
CA ARG A 348 -8.12 -5.80 -14.98
C ARG A 348 -8.02 -5.49 -13.49
N GLU A 349 -9.12 -5.06 -12.91
CA GLU A 349 -9.20 -4.67 -11.50
C GLU A 349 -8.86 -5.85 -10.57
N PRO A 350 -9.37 -7.08 -10.77
CA PRO A 350 -8.98 -8.23 -9.94
C PRO A 350 -7.49 -8.57 -10.03
N GLU A 351 -6.87 -8.35 -11.19
CA GLU A 351 -5.43 -8.54 -11.37
C GLU A 351 -4.61 -7.43 -10.71
N VAL A 352 -5.04 -6.17 -10.82
CA VAL A 352 -4.40 -5.02 -10.18
C VAL A 352 -4.41 -5.19 -8.66
N VAL A 353 -5.58 -5.46 -8.07
CA VAL A 353 -5.71 -5.66 -6.62
C VAL A 353 -4.86 -6.85 -6.17
N ALA A 354 -5.01 -8.02 -6.79
CA ALA A 354 -4.22 -9.19 -6.38
C ALA A 354 -2.70 -9.00 -6.51
N MET A 355 -2.23 -8.22 -7.50
CA MET A 355 -0.80 -7.89 -7.62
C MET A 355 -0.34 -6.86 -6.59
N HIS A 356 -1.19 -5.89 -6.24
CA HIS A 356 -0.93 -4.89 -5.20
C HIS A 356 -0.83 -5.54 -3.84
N GLU A 357 -1.85 -6.31 -3.44
CA GLU A 357 -1.87 -7.00 -2.16
C GLU A 357 -0.72 -8.03 -2.01
N TYR A 358 -0.32 -8.66 -3.12
CA TYR A 358 0.88 -9.47 -3.12
C TYR A 358 2.18 -8.63 -3.01
N GLY A 359 2.26 -7.46 -3.64
CA GLY A 359 3.43 -6.59 -3.58
C GLY A 359 3.81 -6.18 -2.16
N HIS A 360 2.79 -5.93 -1.33
CA HIS A 360 2.95 -5.70 0.11
C HIS A 360 3.64 -6.85 0.84
N GLN A 361 3.55 -8.10 0.35
CA GLN A 361 4.28 -9.23 0.95
C GLN A 361 5.81 -9.00 0.98
N TYR A 362 6.33 -8.10 0.12
CA TYR A 362 7.69 -7.59 0.21
C TYR A 362 7.75 -6.25 0.95
N PHE A 363 7.08 -5.22 0.46
CA PHE A 363 7.29 -3.83 0.91
C PHE A 363 6.69 -3.47 2.27
N TYR A 364 5.91 -4.40 2.83
CA TYR A 364 5.42 -4.36 4.19
C TYR A 364 5.71 -5.66 4.95
N GLY A 365 5.31 -6.80 4.40
CA GLY A 365 5.47 -8.11 5.02
C GLY A 365 6.91 -8.48 5.34
N LEU A 366 7.86 -8.11 4.47
CA LEU A 366 9.30 -8.34 4.67
C LEU A 366 10.06 -7.07 5.04
N LEU A 367 9.68 -5.94 4.47
CA LEU A 367 10.22 -4.62 4.76
C LEU A 367 9.17 -3.90 5.59
N ALA A 368 9.09 -4.18 6.88
CA ALA A 368 8.06 -3.66 7.78
C ALA A 368 8.26 -2.15 8.01
N SER A 369 8.02 -1.35 6.98
CA SER A 369 8.14 0.10 6.97
C SER A 369 7.13 0.70 7.93
N ASN A 370 7.44 1.87 8.50
CA ASN A 370 6.53 2.53 9.43
C ASN A 370 5.41 3.25 8.67
N GLU A 371 4.24 2.61 8.55
CA GLU A 371 3.12 3.17 7.80
C GLU A 371 2.47 4.40 8.44
N PHE A 372 2.68 4.64 9.74
CA PHE A 372 2.23 5.88 10.37
C PHE A 372 3.03 7.09 9.88
N GLU A 373 4.34 6.91 9.71
CA GLU A 373 5.28 8.01 9.50
C GLU A 373 5.78 8.11 8.05
N GLU A 374 5.88 6.98 7.34
CA GLU A 374 6.42 6.86 6.00
C GLU A 374 5.61 5.87 5.12
N ALA A 375 4.27 5.96 5.15
CA ALA A 375 3.33 5.12 4.38
C ALA A 375 3.73 4.90 2.90
N TRP A 376 4.33 5.92 2.27
CA TRP A 376 4.76 5.85 0.88
C TRP A 376 5.86 4.81 0.60
N LEU A 377 6.62 4.37 1.61
CA LEU A 377 7.62 3.31 1.48
C LEU A 377 6.99 1.94 1.29
N ASP A 378 5.77 1.77 1.77
CA ASP A 378 4.97 0.58 1.50
C ASP A 378 4.08 0.81 0.27
N GLU A 379 3.03 1.62 0.41
CA GLU A 379 1.99 1.80 -0.60
C GLU A 379 2.56 2.27 -1.95
N GLY A 380 3.55 3.15 -1.92
CA GLY A 380 4.15 3.70 -3.14
C GLY A 380 5.05 2.70 -3.87
N PHE A 381 5.82 1.90 -3.12
CA PHE A 381 6.64 0.84 -3.70
C PHE A 381 5.77 -0.31 -4.21
N THR A 382 4.72 -0.64 -3.46
CA THR A 382 3.72 -1.63 -3.84
C THR A 382 2.97 -1.19 -5.10
N SER A 383 2.45 0.03 -5.17
CA SER A 383 1.82 0.58 -6.40
C SER A 383 2.78 0.59 -7.58
N TRP A 384 4.05 0.96 -7.38
CA TRP A 384 5.04 0.89 -8.43
C TRP A 384 5.27 -0.55 -8.92
N PHE A 385 5.38 -1.52 -8.00
CA PHE A 385 5.49 -2.93 -8.35
C PHE A 385 4.27 -3.40 -9.13
N THR A 386 3.06 -3.07 -8.67
CA THR A 386 1.78 -3.37 -9.33
C THR A 386 1.78 -2.84 -10.76
N HIS A 387 2.10 -1.56 -10.95
CA HIS A 387 2.18 -0.91 -12.24
C HIS A 387 3.13 -1.65 -13.20
N LYS A 388 4.35 -1.99 -12.75
CA LYS A 388 5.36 -2.67 -13.58
C LYS A 388 5.01 -4.13 -13.85
N ALA A 389 4.47 -4.85 -12.87
CA ALA A 389 4.05 -6.23 -13.01
C ALA A 389 2.86 -6.35 -13.98
N MET A 390 1.92 -5.40 -13.90
CA MET A 390 0.82 -5.26 -14.85
C MET A 390 1.33 -4.92 -16.25
N GLU A 391 2.28 -3.99 -16.38
CA GLU A 391 2.88 -3.66 -17.67
C GLU A 391 3.50 -4.90 -18.33
N ARG A 392 4.28 -5.68 -17.58
CA ARG A 392 4.95 -6.90 -18.10
C ARG A 392 4.00 -8.05 -18.43
N SER A 393 2.96 -8.24 -17.62
CA SER A 393 2.06 -9.40 -17.75
C SER A 393 0.92 -9.13 -18.72
N TYR A 394 0.47 -7.88 -18.77
CA TYR A 394 -0.83 -7.51 -19.31
C TYR A 394 -0.74 -6.31 -20.26
N HIS A 395 0.29 -5.47 -20.18
CA HIS A 395 0.56 -4.26 -20.99
C HIS A 395 -0.43 -3.09 -20.79
N SER A 396 -1.58 -3.32 -20.16
CA SER A 396 -2.62 -2.31 -19.96
C SER A 396 -3.55 -2.70 -18.82
N ILE A 397 -4.24 -1.73 -18.21
CA ILE A 397 -5.35 -2.00 -17.28
C ILE A 397 -6.63 -2.47 -17.97
N LEU A 398 -6.71 -2.38 -19.31
CA LEU A 398 -7.85 -2.86 -20.09
C LEU A 398 -7.47 -4.07 -20.96
N GLY A 399 -8.34 -5.09 -20.97
CA GLY A 399 -8.15 -6.31 -21.76
C GLY A 399 -8.35 -6.15 -23.28
N GLY A 400 -8.84 -4.99 -23.75
CA GLY A 400 -9.19 -4.76 -25.15
C GLY A 400 -7.99 -4.42 -26.05
N ARG A 401 -7.75 -5.19 -27.13
CA ARG A 401 -6.61 -4.96 -28.05
C ARG A 401 -6.62 -3.61 -28.79
N ARG A 402 -7.79 -2.98 -28.94
CA ARG A 402 -7.94 -1.71 -29.70
C ARG A 402 -7.75 -0.47 -28.83
N PHE A 403 -7.85 -0.63 -27.52
CA PHE A 403 -7.88 0.48 -26.59
C PHE A 403 -7.03 0.09 -25.37
N GLN A 404 -5.84 0.69 -25.28
CA GLN A 404 -4.85 0.38 -24.25
C GLN A 404 -4.67 1.62 -23.38
N VAL A 405 -4.92 1.48 -22.10
CA VAL A 405 -4.63 2.50 -21.08
C VAL A 405 -3.40 2.08 -20.29
N GLY A 406 -2.48 3.03 -20.06
CA GLY A 406 -1.26 2.81 -19.29
C GLY A 406 -1.55 2.25 -17.91
N THR A 407 -0.61 1.47 -17.37
CA THR A 407 -0.76 0.81 -16.07
C THR A 407 -0.53 1.71 -14.87
N ASP A 408 -0.03 2.93 -15.08
CA ASP A 408 0.18 4.00 -14.09
C ASP A 408 -0.84 5.14 -14.24
N PHE A 409 -1.89 4.93 -15.06
CA PHE A 409 -2.81 6.00 -15.42
C PHE A 409 -3.55 6.57 -14.20
N LEU A 410 -3.94 5.73 -13.25
CA LEU A 410 -4.68 6.16 -12.06
C LEU A 410 -3.79 6.99 -11.13
N GLU A 411 -2.54 6.57 -10.94
CA GLU A 411 -1.51 7.27 -10.18
C GLU A 411 -1.19 8.62 -10.85
N TRP A 412 -1.07 8.64 -12.17
CA TRP A 412 -0.88 9.88 -12.92
C TRP A 412 -2.04 10.86 -12.73
N VAL A 413 -3.30 10.40 -12.81
CA VAL A 413 -4.48 11.25 -12.58
C VAL A 413 -4.48 11.82 -11.16
N GLY A 414 -4.19 11.00 -10.15
CA GLY A 414 -4.12 11.43 -8.75
C GLY A 414 -3.07 12.51 -8.54
N TYR A 415 -1.85 12.29 -9.04
CA TYR A 415 -0.78 13.29 -8.99
C TYR A 415 -1.13 14.56 -9.78
N TRP A 416 -1.72 14.44 -10.97
CA TRP A 416 -2.10 15.59 -11.79
C TRP A 416 -3.09 16.52 -11.08
N HIS A 417 -4.04 15.94 -10.32
CA HIS A 417 -5.05 16.69 -9.58
C HIS A 417 -4.48 17.43 -8.36
N LEU A 418 -3.64 16.76 -7.56
CA LEU A 418 -3.16 17.31 -6.28
C LEU A 418 -1.64 17.11 -6.05
N PRO A 419 -0.76 17.63 -6.93
CA PRO A 419 0.67 17.29 -6.93
C PRO A 419 1.48 17.87 -5.75
N SER A 420 0.94 18.89 -5.08
CA SER A 420 1.69 19.77 -4.16
C SER A 420 1.05 19.92 -2.78
N ALA A 421 0.05 19.11 -2.43
CA ALA A 421 -0.63 19.24 -1.13
C ALA A 421 0.29 18.92 0.05
N ASP A 422 1.03 17.81 -0.03
CA ASP A 422 1.95 17.37 1.02
C ASP A 422 3.27 16.80 0.45
N PRO A 423 4.38 16.93 1.20
CA PRO A 423 5.61 16.20 0.90
C PRO A 423 5.47 14.72 1.29
N LEU A 424 6.31 13.85 0.74
CA LEU A 424 6.29 12.42 1.09
C LEU A 424 6.77 12.16 2.53
N THR A 425 7.45 13.13 3.15
CA THR A 425 7.89 13.08 4.55
C THR A 425 6.79 13.44 5.55
N ARG A 426 5.56 13.71 5.09
CA ARG A 426 4.41 13.96 5.96
C ARG A 426 3.92 12.63 6.53
N PHE A 427 3.74 12.57 7.85
CA PHE A 427 3.11 11.41 8.50
C PHE A 427 1.69 11.22 7.96
N GLY A 428 1.26 9.99 7.70
CA GLY A 428 -0.01 9.71 7.01
C GLY A 428 -1.21 10.39 7.68
N PHE A 429 -1.27 10.32 9.01
CA PHE A 429 -2.30 10.94 9.84
C PHE A 429 -2.22 12.48 9.98
N LYS A 430 -1.19 13.12 9.41
CA LYS A 430 -1.01 14.58 9.40
C LYS A 430 -1.18 15.18 8.01
N THR A 431 -1.58 14.37 7.03
CA THR A 431 -1.88 14.83 5.67
C THR A 431 -3.08 15.78 5.68
N LEU A 432 -3.17 16.66 4.69
CA LEU A 432 -4.24 17.66 4.60
C LEU A 432 -5.65 17.05 4.71
N ASN A 433 -5.85 15.90 4.07
CA ASN A 433 -7.07 15.11 4.08
C ASN A 433 -6.77 13.73 3.46
N MET A 434 -7.80 12.87 3.40
CA MET A 434 -7.69 11.53 2.81
C MET A 434 -7.22 11.53 1.34
N GLU A 435 -7.63 12.52 0.54
CA GLU A 435 -7.18 12.62 -0.86
C GLU A 435 -5.67 12.92 -0.94
N SER A 436 -5.17 13.83 -0.11
CA SER A 436 -3.73 14.10 0.02
C SER A 436 -2.97 12.86 0.52
N TYR A 437 -3.54 12.08 1.44
CA TYR A 437 -2.98 10.79 1.86
C TYR A 437 -2.84 9.84 0.68
N PHE A 438 -3.91 9.60 -0.11
CA PHE A 438 -3.82 8.73 -1.29
C PHE A 438 -2.77 9.20 -2.29
N VAL A 439 -2.65 10.51 -2.50
CA VAL A 439 -1.65 11.04 -3.43
C VAL A 439 -0.22 10.85 -2.90
N THR A 440 0.01 11.08 -1.61
CA THR A 440 1.34 10.96 -1.01
C THR A 440 1.76 9.52 -0.69
N ALA A 441 0.81 8.63 -0.41
CA ALA A 441 1.09 7.22 -0.16
C ALA A 441 1.20 6.40 -1.46
N TYR A 442 0.43 6.71 -2.51
CA TYR A 442 0.35 5.86 -3.72
C TYR A 442 0.85 6.58 -4.99
N ALA A 443 0.19 7.68 -5.37
CA ALA A 443 0.34 8.28 -6.69
C ALA A 443 1.71 8.94 -6.91
N LYS A 444 2.05 9.93 -6.08
CA LYS A 444 3.33 10.66 -6.12
C LYS A 444 4.54 9.73 -5.98
N PRO A 445 4.59 8.77 -5.02
CA PRO A 445 5.75 7.88 -4.91
C PRO A 445 5.89 6.93 -6.10
N THR A 446 4.80 6.45 -6.70
CA THR A 446 4.87 5.64 -7.94
C THR A 446 5.53 6.43 -9.08
N LEU A 447 5.10 7.67 -9.31
CA LEU A 447 5.71 8.51 -10.34
C LEU A 447 7.14 8.93 -9.98
N LEU A 448 7.45 9.10 -8.70
CA LEU A 448 8.80 9.36 -8.20
C LEU A 448 9.74 8.20 -8.51
N LEU A 449 9.31 6.96 -8.29
CA LEU A 449 10.09 5.77 -8.63
C LEU A 449 10.25 5.63 -10.16
N ASN A 450 9.23 5.99 -10.95
CA ASN A 450 9.35 6.09 -12.41
C ASN A 450 10.34 7.19 -12.83
N GLN A 451 10.35 8.34 -12.16
CA GLN A 451 11.30 9.42 -12.42
C GLN A 451 12.73 9.00 -12.05
N LEU A 452 12.91 8.30 -10.93
CA LEU A 452 14.20 7.73 -10.54
C LEU A 452 14.70 6.70 -11.55
N GLU A 453 13.81 5.82 -12.02
CA GLU A 453 14.11 4.85 -13.08
C GLU A 453 14.55 5.55 -14.38
N ALA A 454 13.85 6.60 -14.80
CA ALA A 454 14.20 7.38 -15.99
C ALA A 454 15.59 8.04 -15.85
N MET A 455 15.94 8.51 -14.66
CA MET A 455 17.24 9.11 -14.38
C MET A 455 18.37 8.08 -14.35
N LEU A 456 18.17 6.96 -13.65
CA LEU A 456 19.20 5.94 -13.43
C LEU A 456 19.35 4.99 -14.62
N GLY A 457 18.29 4.80 -15.39
CA GLY A 457 18.13 3.71 -16.35
C GLY A 457 17.68 2.42 -15.66
N ARG A 458 16.85 1.65 -16.37
CA ARG A 458 16.23 0.41 -15.85
C ARG A 458 17.22 -0.58 -15.23
N PRO A 459 18.38 -0.90 -15.84
CA PRO A 459 19.31 -1.88 -15.25
C PRO A 459 19.85 -1.46 -13.88
N VAL A 460 20.07 -0.16 -13.67
CA VAL A 460 20.54 0.38 -12.38
C VAL A 460 19.39 0.42 -11.38
N MET A 461 18.19 0.83 -11.82
CA MET A 461 17.00 0.82 -10.96
C MET A 461 16.68 -0.58 -10.44
N GLU A 462 16.75 -1.60 -11.29
CA GLU A 462 16.55 -3.00 -10.90
C GLU A 462 17.59 -3.45 -9.86
N GLN A 463 18.85 -3.00 -9.97
CA GLN A 463 19.88 -3.27 -8.96
C GLN A 463 19.59 -2.54 -7.64
N VAL A 464 19.14 -1.27 -7.70
CA VAL A 464 18.77 -0.48 -6.52
C VAL A 464 17.63 -1.15 -5.76
N LEU A 465 16.54 -1.52 -6.45
CA LEU A 465 15.38 -2.16 -5.82
C LEU A 465 15.71 -3.56 -5.31
N ARG A 466 16.52 -4.33 -6.03
CA ARG A 466 17.01 -5.62 -5.54
C ARG A 466 17.79 -5.46 -4.25
N ALA A 467 18.74 -4.52 -4.21
CA ALA A 467 19.53 -4.25 -3.01
C ALA A 467 18.66 -3.75 -1.86
N TYR A 468 17.69 -2.86 -2.13
CA TYR A 468 16.75 -2.38 -1.13
C TYR A 468 15.95 -3.53 -0.50
N ALA A 469 15.30 -4.34 -1.33
CA ALA A 469 14.50 -5.47 -0.87
C ALA A 469 15.36 -6.49 -0.08
N GLN A 470 16.56 -6.84 -0.58
CA GLN A 470 17.41 -7.85 0.05
C GLN A 470 18.06 -7.36 1.35
N GLU A 471 18.54 -6.12 1.40
CA GLU A 471 19.22 -5.59 2.59
C GLU A 471 18.24 -5.26 3.71
N MET A 472 17.03 -4.83 3.35
CA MET A 472 16.00 -4.38 4.29
C MET A 472 14.99 -5.47 4.67
N ALA A 473 15.04 -6.66 4.06
CA ALA A 473 14.23 -7.79 4.49
C ALA A 473 14.42 -8.09 5.98
N TYR A 474 13.31 -8.31 6.69
CA TYR A 474 13.21 -8.53 8.13
C TYR A 474 13.71 -7.35 8.98
N ARG A 475 13.50 -6.13 8.49
CA ARG A 475 13.84 -4.86 9.17
C ARG A 475 12.73 -3.82 9.01
N HIS A 476 12.91 -2.67 9.66
CA HIS A 476 12.07 -1.48 9.55
C HIS A 476 12.81 -0.38 8.78
N PRO A 477 12.85 -0.43 7.43
CA PRO A 477 13.57 0.57 6.65
C PRO A 477 12.93 1.95 6.77
N THR A 478 13.77 2.96 6.60
CA THR A 478 13.35 4.36 6.49
C THR A 478 13.68 4.93 5.12
N ARG A 479 13.18 6.12 4.79
CA ARG A 479 13.59 6.83 3.57
C ARG A 479 15.10 7.02 3.46
N HIS A 480 15.79 7.12 4.60
CA HIS A 480 17.24 7.29 4.64
C HIS A 480 17.97 6.03 4.20
N ASP A 481 17.42 4.84 4.48
CA ASP A 481 17.97 3.58 4.00
C ASP A 481 17.83 3.45 2.50
N PHE A 482 16.64 3.72 1.95
CA PHE A 482 16.42 3.69 0.51
C PHE A 482 17.34 4.70 -0.21
N ARG A 483 17.42 5.93 0.29
CA ARG A 483 18.34 6.95 -0.22
C ARG A 483 19.79 6.46 -0.25
N ARG A 484 20.29 5.95 0.89
CA ARG A 484 21.66 5.44 1.01
C ARG A 484 21.93 4.31 0.02
N ILE A 485 20.98 3.40 -0.16
CA ILE A 485 21.11 2.26 -1.07
C ILE A 485 21.09 2.74 -2.52
N ALA A 486 20.15 3.62 -2.88
CA ALA A 486 20.05 4.19 -4.22
C ALA A 486 21.32 4.94 -4.63
N GLU A 487 21.86 5.80 -3.77
CA GLU A 487 23.11 6.53 -4.03
C GLU A 487 24.32 5.58 -4.12
N ARG A 488 24.43 4.61 -3.20
CA ARG A 488 25.54 3.64 -3.19
C ARG A 488 25.54 2.74 -4.43
N VAL A 489 24.38 2.22 -4.83
CA VAL A 489 24.28 1.28 -5.96
C VAL A 489 24.39 2.02 -7.29
N SER A 490 23.81 3.22 -7.41
CA SER A 490 23.89 4.01 -8.64
C SER A 490 25.25 4.71 -8.84
N GLY A 491 25.99 4.96 -7.75
CA GLY A 491 27.20 5.78 -7.77
C GLY A 491 26.95 7.25 -8.09
N ARG A 492 25.70 7.73 -7.97
CA ARG A 492 25.30 9.11 -8.28
C ARG A 492 24.94 9.89 -7.02
N ASP A 493 25.23 11.18 -7.03
CA ASP A 493 24.67 12.12 -6.06
C ASP A 493 23.19 12.40 -6.41
N LEU A 494 22.29 11.93 -5.56
CA LEU A 494 20.84 12.11 -5.71
C LEU A 494 20.29 13.15 -4.73
N GLY A 495 21.15 13.93 -4.06
CA GLY A 495 20.74 14.90 -3.05
C GLY A 495 19.72 15.93 -3.55
N GLY A 496 19.86 16.39 -4.81
CA GLY A 496 18.87 17.26 -5.46
C GLY A 496 17.52 16.56 -5.66
N PHE A 497 17.54 15.30 -6.12
CA PHE A 497 16.32 14.51 -6.34
C PHE A 497 15.51 14.33 -5.06
N TRP A 498 16.14 13.96 -3.93
CA TRP A 498 15.43 13.79 -2.67
C TRP A 498 14.80 15.09 -2.16
N ARG A 499 15.57 16.18 -2.24
CA ARG A 499 15.10 17.50 -1.82
C ARG A 499 13.89 17.96 -2.63
N ASP A 500 13.95 17.74 -3.93
CA ASP A 500 12.98 18.26 -4.89
C ASP A 500 11.69 17.42 -4.95
N PHE A 501 11.81 16.08 -4.93
CA PHE A 501 10.68 15.18 -5.18
C PHE A 501 10.12 14.50 -3.91
N VAL A 502 10.92 14.32 -2.85
CA VAL A 502 10.50 13.67 -1.59
C VAL A 502 10.19 14.70 -0.51
N GLU A 503 11.15 15.57 -0.21
CA GLU A 503 11.06 16.55 0.89
C GLU A 503 10.22 17.78 0.51
N GLY A 504 10.15 18.09 -0.79
CA GLY A 504 9.45 19.24 -1.34
C GLY A 504 8.01 18.97 -1.80
N THR A 505 7.27 20.08 -1.97
CA THR A 505 5.93 20.12 -2.59
C THR A 505 5.94 20.78 -3.96
N GLU A 506 7.11 21.16 -4.47
CA GLU A 506 7.24 21.78 -5.79
C GLU A 506 6.90 20.78 -6.90
N VAL A 507 6.43 21.32 -8.03
CA VAL A 507 5.90 20.54 -9.15
C VAL A 507 6.78 20.71 -10.38
N LEU A 508 6.95 19.64 -11.14
CA LEU A 508 7.58 19.69 -12.47
C LEU A 508 6.52 20.05 -13.52
N ASP A 509 6.40 21.34 -13.85
CA ASP A 509 5.39 21.84 -14.79
C ASP A 509 6.02 22.84 -15.78
N TYR A 510 6.15 22.41 -17.03
CA TYR A 510 6.73 23.14 -18.15
C TYR A 510 5.76 23.14 -19.32
N ALA A 511 5.61 24.27 -19.98
CA ALA A 511 4.63 24.47 -21.04
C ALA A 511 5.21 25.24 -22.24
N ILE A 512 4.67 24.96 -23.42
CA ILE A 512 4.75 25.85 -24.58
C ILE A 512 3.71 26.95 -24.37
N ARG A 513 4.16 28.13 -23.93
CA ARG A 513 3.29 29.28 -23.64
C ARG A 513 2.68 29.87 -24.90
N GLY A 514 3.42 29.86 -26.01
CA GLY A 514 2.91 30.40 -27.25
C GLY A 514 3.84 30.19 -28.43
N VAL A 515 3.23 30.01 -29.60
CA VAL A 515 3.92 29.94 -30.88
C VAL A 515 3.42 31.09 -31.74
N LYS A 516 4.33 31.89 -32.28
CA LYS A 516 4.00 33.05 -33.11
C LYS A 516 4.64 32.89 -34.49
N THR A 517 3.97 33.46 -35.49
CA THR A 517 4.54 33.65 -36.82
C THR A 517 4.56 35.14 -37.12
N ARG A 518 5.66 35.63 -37.68
CA ARG A 518 5.82 37.02 -38.08
C ARG A 518 6.23 37.09 -39.55
N GLU A 519 5.61 38.01 -40.28
CA GLU A 519 6.04 38.37 -41.63
C GLU A 519 7.37 39.14 -41.57
N VAL A 520 8.32 38.77 -42.41
CA VAL A 520 9.61 39.45 -42.54
C VAL A 520 9.46 40.54 -43.59
N THR A 521 9.67 41.78 -43.16
CA THR A 521 9.67 42.95 -44.04
C THR A 521 11.00 43.69 -43.93
N GLN A 522 11.41 44.32 -45.03
CA GLN A 522 12.58 45.17 -45.12
C GLN A 522 12.16 46.56 -45.61
N GLY A 523 12.69 47.60 -44.98
CA GLY A 523 12.34 48.99 -45.19
C GLY A 523 12.69 49.80 -43.94
N GLY A 524 12.29 51.06 -43.89
CA GLY A 524 12.61 51.98 -42.79
C GLY A 524 13.50 53.14 -43.21
N TRP A 525 14.08 53.82 -42.23
CA TRP A 525 14.97 54.95 -42.45
C TRP A 525 16.35 54.48 -42.90
N LEU A 526 16.76 54.89 -44.09
CA LEU A 526 18.08 54.70 -44.65
C LEU A 526 18.88 55.98 -44.45
N PHE A 527 19.92 55.90 -43.61
CA PHE A 527 20.80 57.04 -43.34
C PHE A 527 21.97 57.00 -44.32
N SER A 528 22.10 58.05 -45.14
CA SER A 528 23.25 58.28 -46.02
C SER A 528 23.82 59.67 -45.76
N ASP A 529 25.06 59.92 -46.20
CA ASP A 529 25.79 61.19 -45.98
C ASP A 529 25.12 62.44 -46.58
N LYS A 530 24.04 62.28 -47.36
CA LYS A 530 23.42 63.38 -48.10
C LYS A 530 22.03 63.78 -47.56
N VAL A 531 21.10 62.84 -47.32
CA VAL A 531 19.81 63.05 -46.59
C VAL A 531 19.25 61.66 -46.17
N PRO A 532 18.59 61.49 -45.00
CA PRO A 532 17.85 60.28 -44.67
C PRO A 532 16.65 60.04 -45.61
N VAL A 533 16.49 58.82 -46.13
CA VAL A 533 15.37 58.42 -47.00
C VAL A 533 14.57 57.31 -46.32
N PHE A 534 13.24 57.46 -46.24
CA PHE A 534 12.36 56.40 -45.74
C PHE A 534 11.91 55.47 -46.88
N ALA A 535 12.23 54.19 -46.79
CA ALA A 535 11.72 53.15 -47.68
C ALA A 535 10.52 52.45 -47.03
N SER A 536 9.36 52.42 -47.69
CA SER A 536 8.19 51.68 -47.18
C SER A 536 8.52 50.19 -46.98
N PRO A 537 8.11 49.55 -45.88
CA PRO A 537 8.34 48.12 -45.65
C PRO A 537 7.79 47.26 -46.78
N GLN A 538 8.65 46.43 -47.38
CA GLN A 538 8.31 45.43 -48.39
C GLN A 538 8.62 44.01 -47.87
N PRO A 539 7.90 42.96 -48.30
CA PRO A 539 8.23 41.58 -47.93
C PRO A 539 9.68 41.23 -48.27
N ALA A 540 10.39 40.55 -47.36
CA ALA A 540 11.77 40.13 -47.53
C ALA A 540 11.94 38.65 -47.18
N ALA A 541 12.91 37.98 -47.81
CA ALA A 541 13.22 36.57 -47.51
C ALA A 541 13.68 36.42 -46.04
N PRO A 542 13.30 35.34 -45.31
CA PRO A 542 12.58 34.14 -45.75
C PRO A 542 11.04 34.28 -45.87
N GLY A 543 10.50 35.50 -45.81
CA GLY A 543 9.07 35.80 -45.95
C GLY A 543 8.33 35.68 -44.63
N ARG A 544 8.41 34.52 -43.97
CA ARG A 544 7.79 34.28 -42.66
C ARG A 544 8.79 33.60 -41.72
N VAL A 545 8.80 34.03 -40.46
CA VAL A 545 9.63 33.47 -39.38
C VAL A 545 8.76 33.03 -38.21
N GLY A 546 9.23 32.05 -37.45
CA GLY A 546 8.52 31.49 -36.31
C GLY A 546 9.22 31.79 -34.99
N SER A 547 8.47 31.84 -33.90
CA SER A 547 9.03 31.79 -32.55
C SER A 547 8.22 30.92 -31.62
N ILE A 548 8.90 30.31 -30.65
CA ILE A 548 8.31 29.52 -29.58
C ILE A 548 8.73 30.11 -28.25
N THR A 549 7.76 30.41 -27.39
CA THR A 549 8.01 30.78 -25.99
C THR A 549 7.67 29.60 -25.10
N LEU A 550 8.64 29.18 -24.29
CA LEU A 550 8.47 28.19 -23.23
C LEU A 550 8.25 28.89 -21.90
N GLU A 551 7.57 28.22 -20.97
CA GLU A 551 7.31 28.71 -19.62
C GLU A 551 7.45 27.59 -18.60
N ARG A 552 8.08 27.88 -17.47
CA ARG A 552 8.22 27.00 -16.32
C ARG A 552 7.23 27.44 -15.25
N LYS A 553 6.08 26.78 -15.23
CA LYS A 553 4.97 27.06 -14.32
C LYS A 553 5.25 26.55 -12.90
N GLY A 554 5.87 25.38 -12.79
CA GLY A 554 6.24 24.77 -11.51
C GLY A 554 7.53 25.35 -10.92
N GLY A 555 7.85 25.03 -9.66
CA GLY A 555 9.08 25.51 -9.02
C GLY A 555 10.32 24.64 -9.25
N LEU A 556 10.14 23.38 -9.67
CA LEU A 556 11.27 22.49 -9.97
C LEU A 556 12.07 22.98 -11.18
N ARG A 557 13.40 22.86 -11.10
CA ARG A 557 14.36 23.37 -12.09
C ARG A 557 15.14 22.21 -12.69
N VAL A 558 14.79 21.82 -13.90
CA VAL A 558 15.49 20.77 -14.65
C VAL A 558 15.78 21.22 -16.09
N PRO A 559 16.87 20.73 -16.71
CA PRO A 559 17.08 20.90 -18.12
C PRO A 559 16.04 20.10 -18.91
N ILE A 560 15.33 20.73 -19.84
CA ILE A 560 14.29 20.08 -20.65
C ILE A 560 14.57 20.25 -22.14
N THR A 561 14.37 19.18 -22.90
CA THR A 561 14.54 19.20 -24.35
C THR A 561 13.24 19.64 -25.03
N LEU A 562 13.36 20.61 -25.94
CA LEU A 562 12.34 20.98 -26.91
C LEU A 562 12.72 20.39 -28.27
N TRP A 563 11.86 19.55 -28.84
CA TRP A 563 11.92 19.20 -30.26
C TRP A 563 10.97 20.10 -31.05
N VAL A 564 11.43 20.61 -32.19
CA VAL A 564 10.69 21.51 -33.07
C VAL A 564 10.81 21.03 -34.51
N ARG A 565 9.69 21.05 -35.24
CA ARG A 565 9.63 20.92 -36.70
C ARG A 565 9.10 22.20 -37.31
N LEU A 566 9.80 22.73 -38.31
CA LEU A 566 9.43 23.95 -39.03
C LEU A 566 8.63 23.63 -40.31
N GLU A 567 7.93 24.61 -40.88
CA GLU A 567 7.17 24.46 -42.14
C GLU A 567 8.07 24.09 -43.33
N ASN A 568 9.34 24.49 -43.32
CA ASN A 568 10.36 24.08 -44.29
C ASN A 568 10.85 22.61 -44.12
N ARG A 569 10.28 21.86 -43.17
CA ARG A 569 10.62 20.47 -42.77
C ARG A 569 11.94 20.29 -42.01
N GLU A 570 12.63 21.36 -41.67
CA GLU A 570 13.77 21.29 -40.76
C GLU A 570 13.30 20.88 -39.36
N GLU A 571 14.11 20.05 -38.69
CA GLU A 571 13.88 19.64 -37.31
C GLU A 571 15.06 20.04 -36.44
N GLN A 572 14.77 20.57 -35.24
CA GLN A 572 15.77 21.01 -34.28
C GLN A 572 15.47 20.44 -32.89
N ARG A 573 16.51 20.21 -32.11
CA ARG A 573 16.42 19.84 -30.69
C ARG A 573 17.19 20.86 -29.87
N LEU A 574 16.49 21.58 -29.01
CA LEU A 574 17.00 22.65 -28.17
C LEU A 574 16.88 22.23 -26.70
N VAL A 575 17.87 22.55 -25.88
CA VAL A 575 17.82 22.28 -24.43
C VAL A 575 17.67 23.61 -23.71
N TRP A 576 16.60 23.73 -22.92
CA TRP A 576 16.45 24.83 -21.98
C TRP A 576 16.85 24.35 -20.58
N ASP A 577 17.76 25.05 -19.91
CA ASP A 577 18.21 24.70 -18.55
C ASP A 577 17.13 24.83 -17.46
N GLY A 578 16.01 25.48 -17.78
CA GLY A 578 14.89 25.69 -16.87
C GLY A 578 15.18 26.65 -15.71
N GLN A 579 16.24 27.45 -15.75
CA GLN A 579 16.55 28.36 -14.65
C GLN A 579 15.59 29.55 -14.64
N ASP A 580 15.45 30.21 -15.78
CA ASP A 580 14.50 31.30 -15.97
C ASP A 580 13.04 30.80 -15.92
N ARG A 581 12.09 31.73 -15.80
CA ARG A 581 10.66 31.42 -15.86
C ARG A 581 10.17 31.19 -17.28
N TRP A 582 10.87 31.71 -18.27
CA TRP A 582 10.52 31.58 -19.68
C TRP A 582 11.75 31.77 -20.56
N ILE A 583 11.70 31.25 -21.78
CA ILE A 583 12.67 31.49 -22.84
C ILE A 583 11.95 31.55 -24.20
N THR A 584 12.44 32.36 -25.12
CA THR A 584 11.93 32.42 -26.50
C THR A 584 13.02 31.99 -27.47
N TYR A 585 12.67 31.03 -28.34
CA TYR A 585 13.49 30.62 -29.47
C TYR A 585 12.90 31.20 -30.77
N GLU A 586 13.77 31.75 -31.62
CA GLU A 586 13.44 32.31 -32.92
C GLU A 586 13.92 31.38 -34.03
N PHE A 587 13.16 31.28 -35.12
CA PHE A 587 13.41 30.35 -36.23
C PHE A 587 13.19 31.05 -37.58
N ASP A 588 14.01 30.69 -38.58
CA ASP A 588 13.94 31.26 -39.93
C ASP A 588 12.75 30.76 -40.78
N SER A 589 11.88 29.95 -40.19
CA SER A 589 10.63 29.45 -40.79
C SER A 589 9.56 29.33 -39.69
N PRO A 590 8.26 29.43 -40.02
CA PRO A 590 7.20 29.18 -39.06
C PRO A 590 7.26 27.77 -38.47
N VAL A 591 6.77 27.62 -37.25
CA VAL A 591 6.77 26.36 -36.50
C VAL A 591 5.57 25.51 -36.93
N ALA A 592 5.84 24.29 -37.40
CA ALA A 592 4.82 23.33 -37.80
C ALA A 592 4.44 22.35 -36.68
N ALA A 593 5.37 22.01 -35.79
CA ALA A 593 5.10 21.21 -34.59
C ALA A 593 6.18 21.45 -33.54
N ALA A 594 5.84 21.26 -32.26
CA ALA A 594 6.82 21.27 -31.19
C ALA A 594 6.39 20.38 -30.01
N VAL A 595 7.35 19.78 -29.32
CA VAL A 595 7.12 18.93 -28.14
C VAL A 595 8.24 19.16 -27.12
N LEU A 596 7.87 19.46 -25.88
CA LEU A 596 8.75 19.43 -24.71
C LEU A 596 8.83 18.01 -24.16
N ASP A 597 10.04 17.63 -23.76
CA ASP A 597 10.39 16.27 -23.35
C ASP A 597 9.94 15.19 -24.36
N PRO A 598 10.37 15.29 -25.64
CA PRO A 598 9.92 14.39 -26.71
C PRO A 598 10.28 12.91 -26.48
N ASP A 599 11.29 12.63 -25.64
CA ASP A 599 11.71 11.26 -25.32
C ASP A 599 11.07 10.73 -24.02
N GLY A 600 10.32 11.58 -23.30
CA GLY A 600 9.67 11.18 -22.05
C GLY A 600 10.62 10.97 -20.86
N ASN A 601 11.73 11.71 -20.79
CA ASN A 601 12.72 11.63 -19.71
C ASN A 601 12.15 12.08 -18.35
N TYR A 602 11.01 12.77 -18.35
CA TYR A 602 10.33 13.26 -17.16
C TYR A 602 8.92 12.65 -17.00
N PRO A 603 8.81 11.42 -16.44
CA PRO A 603 7.51 10.82 -16.10
C PRO A 603 6.65 11.68 -15.19
N MET A 604 7.27 12.49 -14.32
CA MET A 604 6.57 13.41 -13.40
C MET A 604 6.19 14.77 -14.01
N LEU A 605 6.45 15.00 -15.31
CA LEU A 605 6.01 16.23 -15.97
C LEU A 605 4.48 16.30 -15.92
N LYS A 606 3.97 17.24 -15.12
CA LYS A 606 2.55 17.34 -14.75
C LYS A 606 1.66 17.43 -15.99
N ASP A 607 1.87 18.42 -16.83
CA ASP A 607 0.96 18.74 -17.94
C ASP A 607 1.63 18.53 -19.30
N ARG A 608 1.50 17.31 -19.83
CA ARG A 608 1.98 16.97 -21.17
C ARG A 608 1.12 17.57 -22.29
N LEU A 609 -0.09 18.04 -22.01
CA LEU A 609 -0.95 18.65 -23.03
C LEU A 609 -0.44 20.03 -23.41
N HIS A 610 -0.07 20.84 -22.41
CA HIS A 610 0.57 22.12 -22.63
C HIS A 610 2.05 22.01 -23.02
N ALA A 611 2.62 20.80 -23.02
CA ALA A 611 3.97 20.51 -23.47
C ALA A 611 4.09 20.24 -24.98
N SER A 612 3.02 20.39 -25.78
CA SER A 612 3.06 20.14 -27.23
C SER A 612 2.27 21.17 -28.05
N TYR A 613 2.65 21.35 -29.31
CA TYR A 613 2.00 22.27 -30.24
C TYR A 613 1.89 21.67 -31.65
N THR A 614 0.71 21.84 -32.27
CA THR A 614 0.48 21.68 -33.71
C THR A 614 -0.58 22.70 -34.19
N PRO A 615 -0.41 23.38 -35.33
CA PRO A 615 -1.31 24.44 -35.81
C PRO A 615 -2.68 23.94 -36.30
N LYS A 616 -2.82 22.64 -36.56
CA LYS A 616 -4.10 22.00 -36.89
C LYS A 616 -4.47 21.04 -35.78
N PRO A 617 -5.75 20.96 -35.35
CA PRO A 617 -6.19 19.90 -34.45
C PRO A 617 -5.86 18.55 -35.09
N VAL A 618 -5.15 17.70 -34.34
CA VAL A 618 -4.57 16.46 -34.88
C VAL A 618 -5.70 15.48 -35.22
N ARG A 619 -6.10 15.37 -36.50
CA ARG A 619 -7.09 14.38 -36.97
C ARG A 619 -6.63 12.92 -36.79
N ARG A 620 -5.33 12.68 -36.55
CA ARG A 620 -4.72 11.37 -36.21
C ARG A 620 -4.23 11.29 -34.75
N GLY A 621 -4.47 12.33 -33.95
CA GLY A 621 -4.17 12.36 -32.53
C GLY A 621 -5.05 11.40 -31.76
N PHE A 622 -6.15 10.92 -32.35
CA PHE A 622 -7.01 9.89 -31.79
C PHE A 622 -6.25 8.64 -31.32
N HIS A 623 -5.03 8.33 -31.80
CA HIS A 623 -4.25 7.21 -31.25
C HIS A 623 -3.51 7.53 -29.95
N TYR A 624 -2.98 8.75 -29.79
CA TYR A 624 -2.42 9.22 -28.51
C TYR A 624 -3.54 9.57 -27.51
N TRP A 625 -4.60 10.20 -28.01
CA TRP A 625 -5.82 10.54 -27.28
C TRP A 625 -6.67 9.32 -26.91
N ALA A 626 -6.73 8.26 -27.71
CA ALA A 626 -7.36 7.00 -27.28
C ALA A 626 -6.51 6.31 -26.21
N GLN A 627 -5.18 6.42 -26.22
CA GLN A 627 -4.38 5.83 -25.13
C GLN A 627 -4.47 6.60 -23.80
N MET A 628 -4.86 7.88 -23.82
CA MET A 628 -4.89 8.73 -22.61
C MET A 628 -6.26 9.30 -22.18
N ALA A 629 -7.25 9.48 -23.06
CA ALA A 629 -8.37 10.42 -22.80
C ALA A 629 -9.76 9.79 -22.59
N CYS A 630 -9.92 8.47 -22.48
CA CYS A 630 -11.20 7.91 -22.02
C CYS A 630 -11.34 7.87 -20.48
N GLY A 631 -10.46 8.54 -19.73
CA GLY A 631 -10.71 8.82 -18.31
C GLY A 631 -11.83 9.85 -18.10
N ALA A 632 -11.97 10.83 -19.00
CA ALA A 632 -12.97 11.89 -18.87
C ALA A 632 -14.39 11.47 -19.28
N VAL A 633 -14.54 10.54 -20.24
CA VAL A 633 -15.85 10.11 -20.73
C VAL A 633 -16.55 9.16 -19.73
N ALA A 634 -15.79 8.39 -18.94
CA ALA A 634 -16.36 7.54 -17.89
C ALA A 634 -16.86 8.34 -16.67
N GLY A 635 -16.13 9.39 -16.26
CA GLY A 635 -16.57 10.32 -15.21
C GLY A 635 -17.77 11.17 -15.63
N TRP A 636 -17.87 11.55 -16.91
CA TRP A 636 -19.01 12.30 -17.43
C TRP A 636 -20.28 11.43 -17.57
N LEU A 637 -20.14 10.15 -17.91
CA LEU A 637 -21.28 9.23 -18.07
C LEU A 637 -21.80 8.62 -16.74
N GLN A 638 -21.05 8.72 -15.64
CA GLN A 638 -21.53 8.32 -14.31
C GLN A 638 -22.12 9.48 -13.48
N GLY A 639 -21.98 10.73 -13.94
CA GLY A 639 -22.71 11.89 -13.42
C GLY A 639 -24.10 12.10 -14.06
N CYS A 640 -24.42 11.36 -15.12
CA CYS A 640 -25.71 11.39 -15.79
C CYS A 640 -26.38 10.02 -15.64
N GLY A 641 -27.07 9.79 -14.51
CA GLY A 641 -28.20 8.87 -14.55
C GLY A 641 -29.14 9.39 -15.64
N ILE A 642 -29.13 8.74 -16.80
CA ILE A 642 -29.51 9.32 -18.10
C ILE A 642 -30.73 10.25 -17.98
N GLY A 643 -30.49 11.56 -17.99
CA GLY A 643 -31.46 12.59 -17.67
C GLY A 643 -30.80 13.95 -17.54
#